data_AF-A0A5M7B1Z5-F1
#
_entry.id   AF-A0A5M7B1Z5-F1
#
_cell.length_a   1.000
_cell.length_b   1.000
_cell.length_c   1.000
_cell.angle_alpha   90.00
_cell.angle_beta   90.00
_cell.angle_gamma   90.00
#
_symmetry.space_group_name_H-M   'P 1'
#
loop_
_entity.id
_entity.type
_entity.pdbx_description
1 polymer ?
#
loop_
_entity_poly.entity_id
_entity_poly.type
_entity_poly.pdbx_seq_one_letter_code
_entity_poly.pdbx_strand_id
1 'polypeptide(L)'
;MSKRRIKKIAIIGSGIMGSGIACHFANIGVEVLLLDIVPRELNDKEKAKGLTLEDKVVRNRLVNDALTASLKSKPSPIYHQDFASRITTGNLEDDIAKVADVDWIMEVVVERLDIKKMVFENLEKYRKPGTLITSNTSGIPIKFMSEGRSEDFQKHFCGTHFFNPARYLKLFEIIPGPKTDASVLDFLNGYGEQFLGKTSVVAKDTPAFIGNRIGIFSIQSLFHAVKDLDLTIEEVDKLSGPVIGRPKSATFRTVDVVGLDTLVHVANGIAENCPNDERLELFKLPDFIKTMMENKWLGSKTGQGFYKKQVSPDGKKEILSLDLNTLEYRSAKRAKFATLELTKTIDKVVDRFKVLVKGKDKAGEFYRKSFAALFAYVSNRIPEITDDLYKIDDAMKAGFGWEHGPFQIWDAIGVEKGIEIMKAEGLEPAAWVNEMLASGNSSFYTVKEGASYAYDIPKKSQEKIPGQDSFIILDNIRKSNEVFKNSGVVIEDLGDGILNCEFQSKMNTIGGDVLAGLNKAIDLAEKDFAGLVVGNQAANFSVGANIGMIFMMAAEQEYDELNMAIKYFQDSMMRMRYSSIPTISAPHGMALGGGCELSLHADKVVAAAETYMGLVEFGVGVIPGGGGSKEMALRASDTFKKGDVQLNTLQEYFLTIGMAKVSTSAYEAFDLGVLQKGKDVVVVNKDRQIAVAKQHAMLMANTGYTQPVKRKDVKVLGKQALGMFLVGTDSMKDSNYISEHDMKIANKLAYVMAGGDLSEPTLVSEQYLLDLEREAFLSLCTERKTLERIQHMLTKGKPLRN
;
A
#
# COMPACT_ATOMS: atom_id res chain seq x y z
N MET A 1 9.35 -33.90 -6.91
CA MET A 1 8.07 -33.32 -7.36
C MET A 1 8.37 -32.25 -8.40
N SER A 2 7.59 -32.17 -9.49
CA SER A 2 7.73 -31.08 -10.48
C SER A 2 7.28 -29.75 -9.86
N LYS A 3 8.08 -28.69 -10.01
CA LYS A 3 7.69 -27.34 -9.56
C LYS A 3 6.47 -26.86 -10.37
N ARG A 4 5.30 -26.74 -9.72
CA ARG A 4 4.08 -26.18 -10.30
C ARG A 4 4.30 -24.70 -10.67
N ARG A 5 3.73 -24.26 -11.79
CA ARG A 5 3.80 -22.87 -12.29
C ARG A 5 2.42 -22.46 -12.78
N ILE A 6 2.03 -21.20 -12.54
CA ILE A 6 0.79 -20.63 -13.08
C ILE A 6 1.15 -19.74 -14.27
N LYS A 7 0.70 -20.13 -15.45
CA LYS A 7 0.75 -19.33 -16.67
C LYS A 7 -0.60 -18.71 -16.96
N LYS A 8 -1.68 -19.46 -16.68
CA LYS A 8 -3.06 -19.05 -16.94
C LYS A 8 -3.99 -19.40 -15.79
N ILE A 9 -4.87 -18.48 -15.43
CA ILE A 9 -5.91 -18.65 -14.40
C ILE A 9 -7.29 -18.37 -14.97
N ALA A 10 -8.29 -19.15 -14.56
CA ALA A 10 -9.71 -18.83 -14.78
C ALA A 10 -10.31 -18.21 -13.51
N ILE A 11 -10.93 -17.05 -13.63
CA ILE A 11 -11.74 -16.42 -12.58
C ILE A 11 -13.20 -16.56 -12.95
N ILE A 12 -13.99 -17.18 -12.06
CA ILE A 12 -15.39 -17.52 -12.31
C ILE A 12 -16.29 -16.60 -11.49
N GLY A 13 -16.95 -15.66 -12.17
CA GLY A 13 -17.71 -14.55 -11.58
C GLY A 13 -16.97 -13.23 -11.79
N SER A 14 -17.63 -12.25 -12.44
CA SER A 14 -17.00 -10.98 -12.84
C SER A 14 -17.31 -9.80 -11.94
N GLY A 15 -17.99 -10.02 -10.81
CA GLY A 15 -18.33 -8.97 -9.84
C GLY A 15 -17.10 -8.20 -9.32
N ILE A 16 -17.31 -7.25 -8.40
CA ILE A 16 -16.26 -6.34 -7.91
C ILE A 16 -14.99 -7.09 -7.51
N MET A 17 -15.12 -8.18 -6.73
CA MET A 17 -13.99 -9.02 -6.35
C MET A 17 -13.40 -9.80 -7.52
N GLY A 18 -14.22 -10.45 -8.35
CA GLY A 18 -13.74 -11.26 -9.46
C GLY A 18 -12.94 -10.45 -10.49
N SER A 19 -13.46 -9.30 -10.92
CA SER A 19 -12.74 -8.39 -11.81
C SER A 19 -11.48 -7.80 -11.15
N GLY A 20 -11.52 -7.51 -9.85
CA GLY A 20 -10.36 -7.03 -9.09
C GLY A 20 -9.25 -8.08 -8.97
N ILE A 21 -9.60 -9.33 -8.71
CA ILE A 21 -8.68 -10.47 -8.66
C ILE A 21 -8.10 -10.73 -10.07
N ALA A 22 -8.93 -10.67 -11.12
CA ALA A 22 -8.46 -10.78 -12.50
C ALA A 22 -7.40 -9.72 -12.83
N CYS A 23 -7.63 -8.46 -12.45
CA CYS A 23 -6.62 -7.40 -12.58
C CYS A 23 -5.34 -7.72 -11.79
N HIS A 24 -5.46 -8.27 -10.58
CA HIS A 24 -4.31 -8.61 -9.73
C HIS A 24 -3.45 -9.75 -10.31
N PHE A 25 -4.04 -10.75 -10.94
CA PHE A 25 -3.28 -11.77 -11.66
C PHE A 25 -2.65 -11.22 -12.95
N ALA A 26 -3.38 -10.38 -13.70
CA ALA A 26 -2.83 -9.71 -14.87
C ALA A 26 -1.61 -8.83 -14.53
N ASN A 27 -1.63 -8.17 -13.37
CA ASN A 27 -0.52 -7.36 -12.85
C ASN A 27 0.80 -8.12 -12.74
N ILE A 28 0.74 -9.41 -12.39
CA ILE A 28 1.93 -10.26 -12.20
C ILE A 28 2.31 -11.05 -13.46
N GLY A 29 1.70 -10.73 -14.60
CA GLY A 29 2.02 -11.31 -15.90
C GLY A 29 1.28 -12.60 -16.25
N VAL A 30 0.29 -12.99 -15.46
CA VAL A 30 -0.52 -14.20 -15.71
C VAL A 30 -1.62 -13.90 -16.72
N GLU A 31 -1.87 -14.83 -17.64
CA GLU A 31 -3.03 -14.79 -18.54
C GLU A 31 -4.31 -15.10 -17.74
N VAL A 32 -5.34 -14.28 -17.90
CA VAL A 32 -6.58 -14.43 -17.14
C VAL A 32 -7.74 -14.69 -18.08
N LEU A 33 -8.49 -15.77 -17.82
CA LEU A 33 -9.80 -16.03 -18.39
C LEU A 33 -10.86 -15.61 -17.36
N LEU A 34 -11.54 -14.49 -17.60
CA LEU A 34 -12.63 -14.02 -16.73
C LEU A 34 -13.96 -14.47 -17.33
N LEU A 35 -14.69 -15.33 -16.62
CA LEU A 35 -15.98 -15.86 -17.06
C LEU A 35 -17.12 -15.38 -16.16
N ASP A 36 -18.28 -15.13 -16.75
CA ASP A 36 -19.53 -14.92 -16.00
C ASP A 36 -20.72 -15.61 -16.68
N ILE A 37 -21.90 -15.55 -16.08
CA ILE A 37 -23.15 -16.00 -16.69
C ILE A 37 -23.56 -15.09 -17.86
N VAL A 38 -24.38 -15.62 -18.76
CA VAL A 38 -25.04 -14.82 -19.80
C VAL A 38 -26.20 -14.00 -19.19
N PRO A 39 -26.51 -12.81 -19.73
CA PRO A 39 -27.69 -12.09 -19.29
C PRO A 39 -28.99 -12.82 -19.62
N ARG A 40 -30.01 -12.64 -18.77
CA ARG A 40 -31.35 -13.21 -18.97
C ARG A 40 -32.29 -12.31 -19.76
N GLU A 41 -31.91 -11.05 -19.96
CA GLU A 41 -32.71 -10.04 -20.65
C GLU A 41 -31.85 -8.96 -21.34
N LEU A 42 -32.42 -8.37 -22.40
CA LEU A 42 -31.84 -7.24 -23.12
C LEU A 42 -32.05 -5.94 -22.35
N ASN A 43 -31.03 -5.07 -22.39
CA ASN A 43 -31.16 -3.69 -21.90
C ASN A 43 -31.73 -2.76 -22.99
N ASP A 44 -32.11 -1.55 -22.61
CA ASP A 44 -32.74 -0.60 -23.54
C ASP A 44 -31.83 -0.20 -24.71
N LYS A 45 -30.51 -0.13 -24.48
CA LYS A 45 -29.53 0.18 -25.53
C LYS A 45 -29.41 -0.92 -26.57
N GLU A 46 -29.55 -2.17 -26.16
CA GLU A 46 -29.50 -3.34 -27.04
C GLU A 46 -30.80 -3.49 -27.83
N LYS A 47 -31.95 -3.31 -27.17
CA LYS A 47 -33.25 -3.26 -27.82
C LYS A 47 -33.26 -2.19 -28.93
N ALA A 48 -32.74 -1.00 -28.64
CA ALA A 48 -32.62 0.08 -29.62
C ALA A 48 -31.66 -0.23 -30.78
N LYS A 49 -30.70 -1.12 -30.59
CA LYS A 49 -29.76 -1.58 -31.63
C LYS A 49 -30.22 -2.83 -32.38
N GLY A 50 -31.40 -3.38 -32.05
CA GLY A 50 -31.91 -4.62 -32.65
C GLY A 50 -31.10 -5.87 -32.30
N LEU A 51 -30.37 -5.85 -31.17
CA LEU A 51 -29.61 -7.02 -30.71
C LEU A 51 -30.52 -8.05 -30.02
N THR A 52 -30.06 -9.28 -29.98
CA THR A 52 -30.73 -10.46 -29.40
C THR A 52 -29.88 -11.07 -28.28
N LEU A 53 -30.48 -11.97 -27.48
CA LEU A 53 -29.74 -12.69 -26.43
C LEU A 53 -28.67 -13.64 -26.99
N GLU A 54 -28.72 -13.98 -28.28
CA GLU A 54 -27.73 -14.83 -28.94
C GLU A 54 -26.50 -14.05 -29.43
N ASP A 55 -26.59 -12.71 -29.50
CA ASP A 55 -25.47 -11.89 -29.94
C ASP A 55 -24.33 -11.95 -28.91
N LYS A 56 -23.11 -12.28 -29.37
CA LYS A 56 -21.93 -12.43 -28.52
C LYS A 56 -21.66 -11.22 -27.63
N VAL A 57 -21.94 -10.01 -28.13
CA VAL A 57 -21.78 -8.77 -27.35
C VAL A 57 -22.74 -8.71 -26.16
N VAL A 58 -23.95 -9.25 -26.30
CA VAL A 58 -24.95 -9.36 -25.23
C VAL A 58 -24.56 -10.49 -24.28
N ARG A 59 -24.24 -11.68 -24.81
CA ARG A 59 -23.84 -12.86 -24.00
C ARG A 59 -22.65 -12.56 -23.07
N ASN A 60 -21.72 -11.72 -23.51
CA ASN A 60 -20.56 -11.29 -22.71
C ASN A 60 -20.74 -9.92 -22.02
N ARG A 61 -21.94 -9.31 -22.04
CA ARG A 61 -22.14 -7.96 -21.48
C ARG A 61 -21.71 -7.88 -20.02
N LEU A 62 -22.20 -8.79 -19.17
CA LEU A 62 -21.97 -8.71 -17.71
C LEU A 62 -20.48 -8.69 -17.38
N VAL A 63 -19.72 -9.61 -17.99
CA VAL A 63 -18.27 -9.69 -17.79
C VAL A 63 -17.52 -8.49 -18.36
N ASN A 64 -17.91 -7.99 -19.53
CA ASN A 64 -17.27 -6.85 -20.17
C ASN A 64 -17.52 -5.54 -19.42
N ASP A 65 -18.77 -5.33 -18.98
CA ASP A 65 -19.16 -4.15 -18.22
C ASP A 65 -18.46 -4.13 -16.85
N ALA A 66 -18.39 -5.29 -16.17
CA ALA A 66 -17.74 -5.38 -14.88
C ALA A 66 -16.22 -5.15 -14.96
N LEU A 67 -15.54 -5.74 -15.95
CA LEU A 67 -14.12 -5.46 -16.20
C LEU A 67 -13.89 -3.99 -16.55
N THR A 68 -14.71 -3.41 -17.42
CA THR A 68 -14.62 -1.99 -17.79
C THR A 68 -14.82 -1.07 -16.58
N ALA A 69 -15.78 -1.39 -15.70
CA ALA A 69 -16.01 -0.65 -14.47
C ALA A 69 -14.80 -0.77 -13.52
N SER A 70 -14.21 -1.97 -13.41
CA SER A 70 -13.01 -2.23 -12.61
C SER A 70 -11.81 -1.40 -13.09
N LEU A 71 -11.52 -1.39 -14.40
CA LEU A 71 -10.40 -0.64 -15.00
C LEU A 71 -10.53 0.89 -14.85
N LYS A 72 -11.77 1.40 -14.75
CA LYS A 72 -12.08 2.82 -14.52
C LYS A 72 -12.13 3.20 -13.03
N SER A 73 -12.11 2.22 -12.13
CA SER A 73 -12.25 2.47 -10.71
C SER A 73 -11.01 3.16 -10.13
N LYS A 74 -11.22 3.93 -9.06
CA LYS A 74 -10.16 4.62 -8.32
C LYS A 74 -10.26 4.26 -6.83
N PRO A 75 -9.18 3.77 -6.19
CA PRO A 75 -7.85 3.53 -6.76
C PRO A 75 -7.83 2.36 -7.77
N SER A 76 -6.93 2.41 -8.76
CA SER A 76 -6.88 1.45 -9.86
C SER A 76 -6.54 0.03 -9.37
N PRO A 77 -7.25 -1.03 -9.81
CA PRO A 77 -6.90 -2.41 -9.49
C PRO A 77 -5.74 -2.94 -10.35
N ILE A 78 -5.37 -2.23 -11.41
CA ILE A 78 -4.30 -2.61 -12.34
C ILE A 78 -3.12 -1.64 -12.25
N TYR A 79 -1.89 -2.16 -12.30
CA TYR A 79 -0.65 -1.37 -12.21
C TYR A 79 -0.44 -0.48 -13.42
N HIS A 80 -0.73 -1.00 -14.61
CA HIS A 80 -0.61 -0.30 -15.89
C HIS A 80 -1.78 -0.73 -16.79
N GLN A 81 -2.38 0.20 -17.52
CA GLN A 81 -3.60 -0.09 -18.30
C GLN A 81 -3.37 -1.16 -19.39
N ASP A 82 -2.18 -1.20 -20.00
CA ASP A 82 -1.86 -2.22 -21.02
C ASP A 82 -1.90 -3.65 -20.47
N PHE A 83 -1.79 -3.86 -19.16
CA PHE A 83 -1.88 -5.20 -18.58
C PHE A 83 -3.29 -5.78 -18.70
N ALA A 84 -4.31 -4.96 -18.98
CA ALA A 84 -5.67 -5.43 -19.26
C ALA A 84 -5.73 -6.34 -20.50
N SER A 85 -4.77 -6.20 -21.44
CA SER A 85 -4.65 -7.10 -22.60
C SER A 85 -4.38 -8.56 -22.22
N ARG A 86 -3.96 -8.83 -20.98
CA ARG A 86 -3.78 -10.18 -20.43
C ARG A 86 -5.08 -10.82 -19.96
N ILE A 87 -6.19 -10.07 -19.94
CA ILE A 87 -7.50 -10.53 -19.49
C ILE A 87 -8.40 -10.78 -20.71
N THR A 88 -8.76 -12.04 -20.92
CA THR A 88 -9.76 -12.44 -21.90
C THR A 88 -11.09 -12.66 -21.19
N THR A 89 -12.15 -12.02 -21.67
CA THR A 89 -13.52 -12.19 -21.16
C THR A 89 -14.27 -13.27 -21.93
N GLY A 90 -15.19 -13.95 -21.26
CA GLY A 90 -16.07 -14.96 -21.84
C GLY A 90 -17.24 -15.30 -20.93
N ASN A 91 -18.03 -16.31 -21.28
CA ASN A 91 -19.16 -16.75 -20.46
C ASN A 91 -19.16 -18.25 -20.14
N LEU A 92 -19.93 -18.64 -19.13
CA LEU A 92 -20.01 -20.01 -18.61
C LEU A 92 -20.76 -20.99 -19.53
N GLU A 93 -21.41 -20.53 -20.59
CA GLU A 93 -22.07 -21.41 -21.57
C GLU A 93 -21.16 -21.66 -22.78
N ASP A 94 -20.61 -20.61 -23.38
CA ASP A 94 -19.85 -20.67 -24.62
C ASP A 94 -18.37 -21.01 -24.40
N ASP A 95 -17.81 -20.58 -23.27
CA ASP A 95 -16.36 -20.53 -23.07
C ASP A 95 -15.86 -21.43 -21.93
N ILE A 96 -16.76 -22.12 -21.20
CA ILE A 96 -16.38 -22.95 -20.05
C ILE A 96 -15.37 -24.04 -20.39
N ALA A 97 -15.42 -24.61 -21.61
CA ALA A 97 -14.45 -25.62 -22.04
C ALA A 97 -13.00 -25.13 -22.04
N LYS A 98 -12.78 -23.80 -22.14
CA LYS A 98 -11.44 -23.19 -22.10
C LYS A 98 -10.74 -23.33 -20.74
N VAL A 99 -11.47 -23.70 -19.67
CA VAL A 99 -10.84 -24.01 -18.37
C VAL A 99 -9.97 -25.28 -18.42
N ALA A 100 -10.07 -26.07 -19.49
CA ALA A 100 -9.12 -27.16 -19.73
C ALA A 100 -7.67 -26.66 -19.87
N ASP A 101 -7.45 -25.41 -20.29
CA ASP A 101 -6.12 -24.86 -20.56
C ASP A 101 -5.55 -24.00 -19.43
N VAL A 102 -6.20 -23.98 -18.26
CA VAL A 102 -5.74 -23.17 -17.11
C VAL A 102 -5.06 -24.02 -16.05
N ASP A 103 -4.09 -23.42 -15.36
CA ASP A 103 -3.34 -24.07 -14.28
C ASP A 103 -4.07 -23.94 -12.93
N TRP A 104 -4.93 -22.92 -12.80
CA TRP A 104 -5.72 -22.61 -11.61
C TRP A 104 -7.09 -22.06 -12.01
N ILE A 105 -8.14 -22.54 -11.35
CA ILE A 105 -9.51 -22.04 -11.41
C ILE A 105 -9.89 -21.45 -10.04
N MET A 106 -10.42 -20.22 -10.01
CA MET A 106 -10.89 -19.57 -8.78
C MET A 106 -12.34 -19.14 -8.92
N GLU A 107 -13.18 -19.63 -8.03
CA GLU A 107 -14.60 -19.29 -7.94
C GLU A 107 -14.82 -18.05 -7.07
N VAL A 108 -15.55 -17.08 -7.63
CA VAL A 108 -15.87 -15.77 -7.04
C VAL A 108 -17.33 -15.37 -7.36
N VAL A 109 -18.24 -16.34 -7.34
CA VAL A 109 -19.68 -16.16 -7.55
C VAL A 109 -20.40 -15.83 -6.24
N VAL A 110 -21.71 -15.58 -6.33
CA VAL A 110 -22.60 -15.28 -5.20
C VAL A 110 -22.42 -16.26 -4.03
N GLU A 111 -22.54 -15.76 -2.81
CA GLU A 111 -22.32 -16.51 -1.56
C GLU A 111 -23.50 -17.44 -1.24
N ARG A 112 -23.71 -18.45 -2.08
CA ARG A 112 -24.76 -19.47 -1.98
C ARG A 112 -24.19 -20.85 -2.29
N LEU A 113 -24.29 -21.77 -1.33
CA LEU A 113 -23.70 -23.11 -1.43
C LEU A 113 -24.25 -23.91 -2.62
N ASP A 114 -25.54 -23.83 -2.89
CA ASP A 114 -26.19 -24.55 -4.00
C ASP A 114 -25.67 -24.08 -5.37
N ILE A 115 -25.50 -22.77 -5.54
CA ILE A 115 -24.94 -22.18 -6.76
C ILE A 115 -23.46 -22.56 -6.92
N LYS A 116 -22.67 -22.48 -5.85
CA LYS A 116 -21.25 -22.86 -5.88
C LYS A 116 -21.07 -24.35 -6.24
N LYS A 117 -21.86 -25.25 -5.66
CA LYS A 117 -21.85 -26.69 -6.00
C LYS A 117 -22.14 -26.91 -7.49
N MET A 118 -23.13 -26.24 -8.05
CA MET A 118 -23.47 -26.32 -9.48
C MET A 118 -22.32 -25.81 -10.37
N VAL A 119 -21.68 -24.70 -10.00
CA VAL A 119 -20.51 -24.16 -10.72
C VAL A 119 -19.35 -25.15 -10.70
N PHE A 120 -19.01 -25.70 -9.53
CA PHE A 120 -17.94 -26.70 -9.42
C PHE A 120 -18.23 -27.97 -10.23
N GLU A 121 -19.48 -28.43 -10.23
CA GLU A 121 -19.88 -29.58 -11.05
C GLU A 121 -19.68 -29.34 -12.55
N ASN A 122 -20.00 -28.14 -13.02
CA ASN A 122 -19.80 -27.80 -14.43
C ASN A 122 -18.31 -27.62 -14.78
N LEU A 123 -17.52 -27.00 -13.90
CA LEU A 123 -16.08 -26.84 -14.10
C LEU A 123 -15.34 -28.18 -14.10
N GLU A 124 -15.74 -29.11 -13.23
CA GLU A 124 -15.11 -30.43 -13.09
C GLU A 124 -15.20 -31.26 -14.38
N LYS A 125 -16.22 -31.05 -15.21
CA LYS A 125 -16.38 -31.72 -16.53
C LYS A 125 -15.28 -31.35 -17.53
N TYR A 126 -14.67 -30.17 -17.38
CA TYR A 126 -13.72 -29.62 -18.36
C TYR A 126 -12.30 -29.43 -17.83
N ARG A 127 -12.12 -29.30 -16.50
CA ARG A 127 -10.78 -29.14 -15.90
C ARG A 127 -9.92 -30.38 -16.14
N LYS A 128 -8.59 -30.18 -16.22
CA LYS A 128 -7.64 -31.30 -16.26
C LYS A 128 -7.40 -31.86 -14.84
N PRO A 129 -7.08 -33.17 -14.70
CA PRO A 129 -6.63 -33.72 -13.43
C PRO A 129 -5.43 -32.95 -12.87
N GLY A 130 -5.43 -32.69 -11.57
CA GLY A 130 -4.37 -31.91 -10.91
C GLY A 130 -4.42 -30.38 -11.06
N THR A 131 -5.36 -29.83 -11.85
CA THR A 131 -5.62 -28.38 -11.89
C THR A 131 -6.06 -27.88 -10.52
N LEU A 132 -5.46 -26.78 -10.04
CA LEU A 132 -5.88 -26.14 -8.79
C LEU A 132 -7.28 -25.58 -8.94
N ILE A 133 -8.12 -25.80 -7.92
CA ILE A 133 -9.47 -25.24 -7.89
C ILE A 133 -9.74 -24.63 -6.53
N THR A 134 -10.12 -23.36 -6.49
CA THR A 134 -10.30 -22.66 -5.22
C THR A 134 -11.56 -21.82 -5.18
N SER A 135 -11.99 -21.45 -3.97
CA SER A 135 -13.13 -20.55 -3.76
C SER A 135 -12.69 -19.32 -2.95
N ASN A 136 -13.10 -18.14 -3.41
CA ASN A 136 -12.98 -16.88 -2.67
C ASN A 136 -14.19 -16.66 -1.73
N THR A 137 -14.78 -17.73 -1.20
CA THR A 137 -15.83 -17.62 -0.18
C THR A 137 -15.32 -16.87 1.05
N SER A 138 -16.23 -16.17 1.72
CA SER A 138 -15.97 -15.37 2.92
C SER A 138 -16.38 -16.06 4.23
N GLY A 139 -17.06 -17.20 4.14
CA GLY A 139 -17.54 -17.92 5.32
C GLY A 139 -18.28 -19.23 5.09
N ILE A 140 -18.47 -19.70 3.85
CA ILE A 140 -19.04 -21.04 3.61
C ILE A 140 -17.94 -22.08 3.88
N PRO A 141 -18.18 -23.07 4.77
CA PRO A 141 -17.17 -24.08 5.05
C PRO A 141 -16.73 -24.88 3.82
N ILE A 142 -15.43 -25.04 3.65
CA ILE A 142 -14.78 -25.69 2.49
C ILE A 142 -15.20 -27.16 2.38
N LYS A 143 -15.43 -27.83 3.51
CA LYS A 143 -15.94 -29.21 3.54
C LYS A 143 -17.25 -29.37 2.77
N PHE A 144 -18.15 -28.39 2.84
CA PHE A 144 -19.46 -28.50 2.19
C PHE A 144 -19.37 -28.28 0.69
N MET A 145 -18.44 -27.44 0.22
CA MET A 145 -18.26 -27.18 -1.21
C MET A 145 -17.59 -28.33 -1.96
N SER A 146 -16.71 -29.08 -1.29
CA SER A 146 -15.97 -30.21 -1.87
C SER A 146 -16.72 -31.55 -1.85
N GLU A 147 -17.85 -31.60 -1.13
CA GLU A 147 -18.65 -32.81 -0.96
C GLU A 147 -19.21 -33.33 -2.30
N GLY A 148 -19.11 -34.65 -2.52
CA GLY A 148 -19.60 -35.31 -3.73
C GLY A 148 -18.78 -35.06 -5.00
N ARG A 149 -17.63 -34.39 -4.92
CA ARG A 149 -16.68 -34.20 -6.03
C ARG A 149 -15.71 -35.38 -6.16
N SER A 150 -14.98 -35.49 -7.26
CA SER A 150 -13.97 -36.54 -7.45
C SER A 150 -12.83 -36.47 -6.41
N GLU A 151 -12.10 -37.58 -6.22
CA GLU A 151 -10.94 -37.60 -5.33
C GLU A 151 -9.85 -36.60 -5.79
N ASP A 152 -9.60 -36.52 -7.10
CA ASP A 152 -8.65 -35.56 -7.65
C ASP A 152 -9.08 -34.11 -7.38
N PHE A 153 -10.39 -33.81 -7.47
CA PHE A 153 -10.91 -32.49 -7.13
C PHE A 153 -10.67 -32.18 -5.66
N GLN A 154 -11.06 -33.08 -4.76
CA GLN A 154 -10.94 -32.86 -3.32
C GLN A 154 -9.47 -32.67 -2.89
N LYS A 155 -8.51 -33.37 -3.53
CA LYS A 155 -7.07 -33.18 -3.30
C LYS A 155 -6.54 -31.81 -3.73
N HIS A 156 -7.11 -31.24 -4.78
CA HIS A 156 -6.68 -29.97 -5.37
C HIS A 156 -7.59 -28.77 -5.04
N PHE A 157 -8.57 -28.98 -4.15
CA PHE A 157 -9.52 -27.96 -3.73
C PHE A 157 -9.10 -27.28 -2.44
N CYS A 158 -9.22 -25.94 -2.38
CA CYS A 158 -8.89 -25.15 -1.20
C CYS A 158 -9.72 -23.84 -1.18
N GLY A 159 -10.01 -23.29 0.00
CA GLY A 159 -10.42 -21.90 0.12
C GLY A 159 -9.22 -20.98 -0.11
N THR A 160 -9.41 -19.91 -0.89
CA THR A 160 -8.41 -18.86 -1.09
C THR A 160 -9.11 -17.50 -1.05
N HIS A 161 -9.12 -16.87 0.11
CA HIS A 161 -9.93 -15.70 0.38
C HIS A 161 -9.08 -14.41 0.30
N PHE A 162 -9.35 -13.63 -0.73
CA PHE A 162 -8.85 -12.26 -0.93
C PHE A 162 -9.80 -11.26 -0.28
N PHE A 163 -9.23 -10.13 0.15
CA PHE A 163 -9.97 -9.02 0.74
C PHE A 163 -10.11 -7.86 -0.25
N ASN A 164 -11.26 -7.17 -0.22
CA ASN A 164 -11.54 -6.06 -1.13
C ASN A 164 -10.94 -4.73 -0.62
N PRO A 165 -10.14 -3.98 -1.41
CA PRO A 165 -9.74 -4.26 -2.80
C PRO A 165 -8.57 -5.24 -2.94
N ALA A 166 -8.72 -6.19 -3.87
CA ALA A 166 -7.81 -7.33 -4.04
C ALA A 166 -6.34 -6.97 -4.31
N ARG A 167 -6.04 -5.80 -4.90
CA ARG A 167 -4.66 -5.32 -5.07
C ARG A 167 -4.06 -4.80 -3.75
N TYR A 168 -4.81 -3.96 -3.03
CA TYR A 168 -4.29 -3.16 -1.91
C TYR A 168 -4.34 -3.86 -0.56
N LEU A 169 -5.38 -4.65 -0.28
CA LEU A 169 -5.40 -5.46 0.95
C LEU A 169 -4.51 -6.69 0.75
N LYS A 170 -3.58 -6.89 1.69
CA LYS A 170 -2.51 -7.89 1.55
C LYS A 170 -2.93 -9.27 2.04
N LEU A 171 -3.99 -9.39 2.83
CA LEU A 171 -4.36 -10.68 3.40
C LEU A 171 -4.82 -11.67 2.33
N PHE A 172 -4.27 -12.88 2.40
CA PHE A 172 -4.65 -14.02 1.60
C PHE A 172 -4.83 -15.22 2.52
N GLU A 173 -6.08 -15.53 2.87
CA GLU A 173 -6.37 -16.68 3.73
C GLU A 173 -6.47 -17.95 2.88
N ILE A 174 -5.75 -18.99 3.30
CA ILE A 174 -5.73 -20.31 2.68
C ILE A 174 -6.44 -21.28 3.63
N ILE A 175 -7.53 -21.88 3.19
CA ILE A 175 -8.39 -22.72 4.02
C ILE A 175 -8.45 -24.14 3.45
N PRO A 176 -7.71 -25.11 4.03
CA PRO A 176 -7.74 -26.48 3.55
C PRO A 176 -9.13 -27.10 3.75
N GLY A 177 -9.58 -27.83 2.74
CA GLY A 177 -10.67 -28.79 2.88
C GLY A 177 -10.17 -30.10 3.51
N PRO A 178 -11.08 -31.03 3.84
CA PRO A 178 -10.75 -32.26 4.57
C PRO A 178 -9.73 -33.18 3.87
N LYS A 179 -9.57 -33.07 2.54
CA LYS A 179 -8.66 -33.90 1.75
C LYS A 179 -7.66 -33.10 0.92
N THR A 180 -7.54 -31.79 1.18
CA THR A 180 -6.58 -30.94 0.46
C THR A 180 -5.17 -31.47 0.67
N ASP A 181 -4.43 -31.66 -0.42
CA ASP A 181 -3.06 -32.15 -0.37
C ASP A 181 -2.15 -31.07 0.24
N ALA A 182 -1.22 -31.47 1.12
CA ALA A 182 -0.28 -30.53 1.76
C ALA A 182 0.55 -29.75 0.72
N SER A 183 0.91 -30.38 -0.41
CA SER A 183 1.64 -29.72 -1.49
C SER A 183 0.86 -28.58 -2.16
N VAL A 184 -0.47 -28.60 -2.10
CA VAL A 184 -1.32 -27.49 -2.55
C VAL A 184 -1.21 -26.31 -1.60
N LEU A 185 -1.19 -26.56 -0.29
CA LEU A 185 -1.04 -25.52 0.73
C LEU A 185 0.32 -24.86 0.64
N ASP A 186 1.40 -25.64 0.56
CA ASP A 186 2.76 -25.13 0.41
C ASP A 186 2.90 -24.27 -0.85
N PHE A 187 2.30 -24.75 -1.95
CA PHE A 187 2.28 -24.02 -3.22
C PHE A 187 1.53 -22.69 -3.11
N LEU A 188 0.30 -22.70 -2.58
CA LEU A 188 -0.52 -21.49 -2.46
C LEU A 188 0.12 -20.48 -1.50
N ASN A 189 0.70 -20.96 -0.40
CA ASN A 189 1.39 -20.12 0.58
C ASN A 189 2.56 -19.38 -0.07
N GLY A 190 3.48 -20.12 -0.72
CA GLY A 190 4.63 -19.55 -1.40
C GLY A 190 4.25 -18.70 -2.62
N TYR A 191 3.21 -19.09 -3.38
CA TYR A 191 2.73 -18.31 -4.52
C TYR A 191 2.11 -16.98 -4.10
N GLY A 192 1.29 -17.00 -3.03
CA GLY A 192 0.71 -15.81 -2.42
C GLY A 192 1.76 -14.80 -1.97
N GLU A 193 2.77 -15.27 -1.25
CA GLU A 193 3.84 -14.43 -0.72
C GLU A 193 4.75 -13.88 -1.84
N GLN A 194 5.26 -14.76 -2.70
CA GLN A 194 6.30 -14.40 -3.66
C GLN A 194 5.76 -13.68 -4.90
N PHE A 195 4.64 -14.14 -5.45
CA PHE A 195 4.13 -13.66 -6.74
C PHE A 195 3.01 -12.65 -6.56
N LEU A 196 2.04 -12.94 -5.68
CA LEU A 196 0.89 -12.05 -5.48
C LEU A 196 1.17 -10.89 -4.51
N GLY A 197 2.31 -10.88 -3.82
CA GLY A 197 2.67 -9.86 -2.84
C GLY A 197 1.73 -9.83 -1.63
N LYS A 198 1.17 -10.99 -1.28
CA LYS A 198 0.21 -11.17 -0.19
C LYS A 198 0.87 -11.68 1.07
N THR A 199 0.23 -11.40 2.20
CA THR A 199 0.49 -12.07 3.47
C THR A 199 -0.42 -13.28 3.53
N SER A 200 0.15 -14.43 3.17
CA SER A 200 -0.53 -15.72 3.21
C SER A 200 -0.69 -16.19 4.66
N VAL A 201 -1.91 -16.53 5.07
CA VAL A 201 -2.17 -17.17 6.36
C VAL A 201 -3.00 -18.43 6.14
N VAL A 202 -2.56 -19.54 6.72
CA VAL A 202 -3.34 -20.79 6.72
C VAL A 202 -4.33 -20.72 7.87
N ALA A 203 -5.63 -20.70 7.55
CA ALA A 203 -6.72 -20.65 8.51
C ALA A 203 -7.43 -22.00 8.59
N LYS A 204 -8.05 -22.31 9.73
CA LYS A 204 -8.93 -23.49 9.86
C LYS A 204 -10.28 -23.23 9.18
N ASP A 205 -10.96 -24.31 8.78
CA ASP A 205 -12.29 -24.28 8.17
C ASP A 205 -13.38 -23.97 9.23
N THR A 206 -13.33 -22.77 9.77
CA THR A 206 -14.28 -22.22 10.75
C THR A 206 -15.02 -21.01 10.19
N PRO A 207 -16.24 -20.72 10.65
CA PRO A 207 -16.99 -19.55 10.19
C PRO A 207 -16.17 -18.25 10.28
N ALA A 208 -16.13 -17.50 9.18
CA ALA A 208 -15.40 -16.23 9.04
C ALA A 208 -13.86 -16.31 9.23
N PHE A 209 -13.27 -17.50 9.18
CA PHE A 209 -11.82 -17.75 9.19
C PHE A 209 -11.07 -16.99 10.30
N ILE A 210 -10.05 -16.19 9.96
CA ILE A 210 -9.28 -15.41 10.94
C ILE A 210 -9.65 -13.93 10.87
N GLY A 211 -9.44 -13.29 9.72
CA GLY A 211 -9.56 -11.84 9.58
C GLY A 211 -10.98 -11.37 9.90
N ASN A 212 -11.99 -11.93 9.23
CA ASN A 212 -13.38 -11.53 9.45
C ASN A 212 -13.85 -11.89 10.86
N ARG A 213 -13.44 -13.04 11.41
CA ARG A 213 -13.76 -13.45 12.79
C ARG A 213 -13.34 -12.40 13.81
N ILE A 214 -12.07 -11.97 13.79
CA ILE A 214 -11.52 -11.01 14.76
C ILE A 214 -11.97 -9.57 14.46
N GLY A 215 -12.01 -9.19 13.18
CA GLY A 215 -12.41 -7.85 12.77
C GLY A 215 -13.87 -7.53 13.09
N ILE A 216 -14.78 -8.45 12.78
CA ILE A 216 -16.21 -8.28 13.07
C ILE A 216 -16.47 -8.31 14.58
N PHE A 217 -15.81 -9.21 15.33
CA PHE A 217 -15.84 -9.18 16.78
C PHE A 217 -15.43 -7.82 17.34
N SER A 218 -14.33 -7.24 16.83
CA SER A 218 -13.81 -5.96 17.31
C SER A 218 -14.80 -4.81 17.09
N ILE A 219 -15.49 -4.80 15.94
CA ILE A 219 -16.51 -3.80 15.63
C ILE A 219 -17.75 -3.99 16.51
N GLN A 220 -18.24 -5.22 16.61
CA GLN A 220 -19.43 -5.56 17.41
C GLN A 220 -19.20 -5.24 18.90
N SER A 221 -18.04 -5.60 19.45
CA SER A 221 -17.68 -5.26 20.83
C SER A 221 -17.72 -3.75 21.09
N LEU A 222 -17.33 -2.92 20.11
CA LEU A 222 -17.42 -1.47 20.22
C LEU A 222 -18.86 -0.95 20.09
N PHE A 223 -19.68 -1.57 19.24
CA PHE A 223 -21.10 -1.22 19.11
C PHE A 223 -21.89 -1.43 20.41
N HIS A 224 -21.54 -2.45 21.19
CA HIS A 224 -22.14 -2.65 22.52
C HIS A 224 -21.54 -1.70 23.58
N ALA A 225 -20.25 -1.39 23.50
CA ALA A 225 -19.60 -0.53 24.48
C ALA A 225 -19.86 0.98 24.30
N VAL A 226 -20.23 1.43 23.10
CA VAL A 226 -20.32 2.88 22.77
C VAL A 226 -21.32 3.63 23.63
N LYS A 227 -22.49 3.03 23.92
CA LYS A 227 -23.52 3.64 24.77
C LYS A 227 -23.08 3.68 26.23
N ASP A 228 -22.52 2.59 26.74
CA ASP A 228 -22.01 2.52 28.12
C ASP A 228 -20.92 3.56 28.40
N LEU A 229 -20.05 3.81 27.42
CA LEU A 229 -18.95 4.77 27.53
C LEU A 229 -19.38 6.22 27.29
N ASP A 230 -20.66 6.45 26.93
CA ASP A 230 -21.21 7.76 26.57
C ASP A 230 -20.31 8.47 25.54
N LEU A 231 -20.00 7.76 24.44
CA LEU A 231 -19.19 8.24 23.33
C LEU A 231 -20.02 8.43 22.07
N THR A 232 -19.66 9.45 21.30
CA THR A 232 -20.18 9.66 19.95
C THR A 232 -19.44 8.83 18.90
N ILE A 233 -20.03 8.63 17.72
CA ILE A 233 -19.36 7.91 16.62
C ILE A 233 -18.05 8.60 16.19
N GLU A 234 -17.99 9.94 16.24
CA GLU A 234 -16.79 10.69 15.88
C GLU A 234 -15.67 10.52 16.91
N GLU A 235 -16.02 10.39 18.19
CA GLU A 235 -15.07 10.12 19.26
C GLU A 235 -14.50 8.70 19.16
N VAL A 236 -15.35 7.70 18.93
CA VAL A 236 -14.89 6.32 18.72
C VAL A 236 -13.99 6.23 17.49
N ASP A 237 -14.35 6.85 16.37
CA ASP A 237 -13.50 6.84 15.18
C ASP A 237 -12.18 7.60 15.39
N LYS A 238 -12.19 8.64 16.24
CA LYS A 238 -10.96 9.35 16.64
C LYS A 238 -10.03 8.47 17.48
N LEU A 239 -10.58 7.65 18.37
CA LEU A 239 -9.83 6.78 19.29
C LEU A 239 -9.40 5.45 18.63
N SER A 240 -10.20 4.92 17.72
CA SER A 240 -9.95 3.62 17.05
C SER A 240 -9.22 3.74 15.71
N GLY A 241 -8.85 4.94 15.28
CA GLY A 241 -8.21 5.22 13.98
C GLY A 241 -6.69 5.39 14.05
N PRO A 242 -6.11 6.41 13.38
CA PRO A 242 -4.67 6.57 13.23
C PRO A 242 -3.85 6.74 14.51
N VAL A 243 -4.47 7.10 15.63
CA VAL A 243 -3.76 7.23 16.93
C VAL A 243 -3.09 5.92 17.31
N ILE A 244 -3.77 4.80 17.05
CA ILE A 244 -3.32 3.43 17.34
C ILE A 244 -2.89 2.67 16.08
N GLY A 245 -2.53 3.38 15.01
CA GLY A 245 -2.01 2.75 13.77
C GLY A 245 -3.08 2.00 12.97
N ARG A 246 -4.35 2.41 13.04
CA ARG A 246 -5.43 1.88 12.20
C ARG A 246 -5.79 2.85 11.07
N PRO A 247 -6.46 2.39 9.99
CA PRO A 247 -6.83 3.25 8.86
C PRO A 247 -7.68 4.45 9.29
N LYS A 248 -7.68 5.52 8.48
CA LYS A 248 -8.48 6.74 8.74
C LYS A 248 -9.98 6.49 8.76
N SER A 249 -10.45 5.38 8.19
CA SER A 249 -11.85 4.94 8.27
C SER A 249 -12.21 4.34 9.64
N ALA A 250 -11.25 4.08 10.52
CA ALA A 250 -11.48 3.68 11.90
C ALA A 250 -12.55 2.57 12.04
N THR A 251 -13.56 2.75 12.90
CA THR A 251 -14.58 1.71 13.16
C THR A 251 -15.85 1.98 12.35
N PHE A 252 -16.60 3.04 12.67
CA PHE A 252 -17.91 3.34 12.07
C PHE A 252 -17.78 3.71 10.60
N ARG A 253 -16.77 4.54 10.25
CA ARG A 253 -16.54 4.90 8.85
C ARG A 253 -16.10 3.71 8.00
N THR A 254 -15.46 2.68 8.56
CA THR A 254 -15.15 1.42 7.87
C THR A 254 -16.43 0.65 7.55
N VAL A 255 -17.38 0.58 8.49
CA VAL A 255 -18.69 -0.05 8.25
C VAL A 255 -19.46 0.67 7.14
N ASP A 256 -19.39 2.00 7.10
CA ASP A 256 -19.97 2.78 5.99
C ASP A 256 -19.27 2.52 4.65
N VAL A 257 -17.99 2.16 4.62
CA VAL A 257 -17.26 1.90 3.37
C VAL A 257 -17.55 0.49 2.86
N VAL A 258 -17.54 -0.50 3.76
CA VAL A 258 -17.81 -1.91 3.43
C VAL A 258 -19.29 -2.14 3.13
N GLY A 259 -20.17 -1.55 3.93
CA GLY A 259 -21.61 -1.75 3.88
C GLY A 259 -22.12 -2.43 5.16
N LEU A 260 -23.13 -1.81 5.78
CA LEU A 260 -23.69 -2.30 7.04
C LEU A 260 -24.31 -3.71 6.91
N ASP A 261 -24.99 -3.96 5.79
CA ASP A 261 -25.60 -5.25 5.49
C ASP A 261 -24.58 -6.39 5.36
N THR A 262 -23.40 -6.11 4.83
CA THR A 262 -22.32 -7.09 4.72
C THR A 262 -21.79 -7.46 6.10
N LEU A 263 -21.59 -6.46 6.98
CA LEU A 263 -21.21 -6.70 8.37
C LEU A 263 -22.26 -7.52 9.11
N VAL A 264 -23.53 -7.15 8.98
CA VAL A 264 -24.66 -7.85 9.62
C VAL A 264 -24.76 -9.30 9.14
N HIS A 265 -24.58 -9.55 7.84
CA HIS A 265 -24.59 -10.89 7.29
C HIS A 265 -23.51 -11.79 7.92
N VAL A 266 -22.28 -11.29 8.03
CA VAL A 266 -21.17 -12.05 8.65
C VAL A 266 -21.42 -12.24 10.15
N ALA A 267 -21.90 -11.21 10.86
CA ALA A 267 -22.19 -11.30 12.29
C ALA A 267 -23.28 -12.34 12.61
N ASN A 268 -24.37 -12.36 11.82
CA ASN A 268 -25.41 -13.37 11.94
C ASN A 268 -24.88 -14.77 11.61
N GLY A 269 -24.11 -14.90 10.52
CA GLY A 269 -23.50 -16.18 10.15
C GLY A 269 -22.57 -16.73 11.24
N ILE A 270 -21.81 -15.86 11.91
CA ILE A 270 -21.04 -16.23 13.09
C ILE A 270 -21.96 -16.72 14.23
N ALA A 271 -23.00 -15.96 14.57
CA ALA A 271 -23.89 -16.31 15.67
C ALA A 271 -24.60 -17.66 15.45
N GLU A 272 -25.01 -17.94 14.20
CA GLU A 272 -25.68 -19.18 13.82
C GLU A 272 -24.74 -20.39 13.81
N ASN A 273 -23.48 -20.21 13.39
CA ASN A 273 -22.54 -21.31 13.16
C ASN A 273 -21.51 -21.50 14.29
N CYS A 274 -21.47 -20.62 15.29
CA CYS A 274 -20.59 -20.70 16.46
C CYS A 274 -21.38 -20.65 17.78
N PRO A 275 -22.30 -21.60 18.04
CA PRO A 275 -23.20 -21.53 19.22
C PRO A 275 -22.47 -21.66 20.57
N ASN A 276 -21.25 -22.17 20.58
CA ASN A 276 -20.42 -22.35 21.77
C ASN A 276 -19.40 -21.21 21.98
N ASP A 277 -19.49 -20.14 21.19
CA ASP A 277 -18.65 -18.95 21.37
C ASP A 277 -18.98 -18.27 22.71
N GLU A 278 -17.98 -18.07 23.58
CA GLU A 278 -18.13 -17.45 24.89
C GLU A 278 -18.55 -15.97 24.81
N ARG A 279 -18.43 -15.35 23.64
CA ARG A 279 -18.86 -13.98 23.34
C ARG A 279 -20.03 -13.93 22.36
N LEU A 280 -20.77 -15.03 22.19
CA LEU A 280 -21.92 -15.13 21.27
C LEU A 280 -22.89 -13.94 21.38
N GLU A 281 -23.16 -13.47 22.61
CA GLU A 281 -24.07 -12.35 22.88
C GLU A 281 -23.66 -11.04 22.19
N LEU A 282 -22.36 -10.80 21.96
CA LEU A 282 -21.89 -9.60 21.26
C LEU A 282 -22.20 -9.62 19.77
N PHE A 283 -22.53 -10.76 19.18
CA PHE A 283 -22.90 -10.82 17.77
C PHE A 283 -24.38 -10.44 17.55
N LYS A 284 -25.18 -10.29 18.61
CA LYS A 284 -26.55 -9.78 18.53
C LYS A 284 -26.53 -8.30 18.16
N LEU A 285 -27.31 -7.92 17.15
CA LEU A 285 -27.32 -6.54 16.66
C LEU A 285 -27.94 -5.57 17.70
N PRO A 286 -27.28 -4.45 18.03
CA PRO A 286 -27.90 -3.37 18.79
C PRO A 286 -29.10 -2.74 18.07
N ASP A 287 -30.01 -2.13 18.81
CA ASP A 287 -31.24 -1.53 18.28
C ASP A 287 -30.98 -0.51 17.15
N PHE A 288 -29.96 0.34 17.30
CA PHE A 288 -29.64 1.34 16.29
C PHE A 288 -29.20 0.71 14.95
N ILE A 289 -28.51 -0.43 15.00
CA ILE A 289 -28.13 -1.20 13.79
C ILE A 289 -29.38 -1.76 13.12
N LYS A 290 -30.31 -2.31 13.90
CA LYS A 290 -31.58 -2.82 13.40
C LYS A 290 -32.38 -1.73 12.68
N THR A 291 -32.53 -0.57 13.30
CA THR A 291 -33.23 0.58 12.68
C THR A 291 -32.52 1.07 11.41
N MET A 292 -31.19 1.12 11.39
CA MET A 292 -30.42 1.48 10.19
C MET A 292 -30.65 0.50 9.04
N MET A 293 -30.73 -0.80 9.33
CA MET A 293 -31.04 -1.84 8.34
C MET A 293 -32.46 -1.68 7.78
N GLU A 294 -33.46 -1.48 8.64
CA GLU A 294 -34.86 -1.24 8.26
C GLU A 294 -34.99 0.00 7.36
N ASN A 295 -34.25 1.07 7.66
CA ASN A 295 -34.26 2.32 6.90
C ASN A 295 -33.32 2.33 5.68
N LYS A 296 -32.62 1.22 5.40
CA LYS A 296 -31.62 1.10 4.31
C LYS A 296 -30.50 2.14 4.39
N TRP A 297 -30.03 2.46 5.60
CA TRP A 297 -28.85 3.30 5.85
C TRP A 297 -27.58 2.44 5.82
N LEU A 298 -27.24 1.94 4.63
CA LEU A 298 -26.22 0.93 4.41
C LEU A 298 -24.81 1.50 4.19
N GLY A 299 -24.59 2.79 4.44
CA GLY A 299 -23.31 3.46 4.27
C GLY A 299 -23.15 4.13 2.90
N SER A 300 -21.92 4.10 2.40
CA SER A 300 -21.47 4.84 1.21
C SER A 300 -22.23 4.45 -0.05
N LYS A 301 -22.65 3.18 -0.17
CA LYS A 301 -23.41 2.68 -1.33
C LYS A 301 -24.85 3.20 -1.41
N THR A 302 -25.43 3.62 -0.28
CA THR A 302 -26.76 4.24 -0.20
C THR A 302 -26.68 5.74 0.10
N GLY A 303 -25.47 6.32 0.10
CA GLY A 303 -25.23 7.74 0.40
C GLY A 303 -25.39 8.15 1.87
N GLN A 304 -25.85 7.25 2.74
CA GLN A 304 -26.08 7.48 4.16
C GLN A 304 -25.91 6.19 4.99
N GLY A 305 -25.31 6.32 6.17
CA GLY A 305 -25.05 5.26 7.15
C GLY A 305 -24.79 5.88 8.53
N PHE A 306 -23.66 5.60 9.17
CA PHE A 306 -23.23 6.36 10.35
C PHE A 306 -22.89 7.80 9.99
N TYR A 307 -22.38 8.01 8.78
CA TYR A 307 -22.13 9.32 8.21
C TYR A 307 -23.00 9.57 6.98
N LYS A 308 -23.37 10.83 6.78
CA LYS A 308 -24.13 11.28 5.60
C LYS A 308 -23.46 12.47 4.97
N LYS A 309 -23.25 12.41 3.65
CA LYS A 309 -22.74 13.55 2.88
C LYS A 309 -23.91 14.42 2.46
N GLN A 310 -23.86 15.70 2.80
CA GLN A 310 -24.81 16.71 2.34
C GLN A 310 -24.06 17.78 1.54
N VAL A 311 -24.72 18.34 0.54
CA VAL A 311 -24.27 19.56 -0.15
C VAL A 311 -25.21 20.67 0.28
N SER A 312 -24.69 21.71 0.91
CA SER A 312 -25.48 22.88 1.28
C SER A 312 -25.82 23.73 0.04
N PRO A 313 -26.80 24.67 0.14
CA PRO A 313 -27.24 25.48 -1.00
C PRO A 313 -26.13 26.32 -1.65
N ASP A 314 -25.07 26.66 -0.91
CA ASP A 314 -23.86 27.35 -1.37
C ASP A 314 -22.83 26.42 -2.04
N GLY A 315 -23.17 25.15 -2.23
CA GLY A 315 -22.31 24.14 -2.87
C GLY A 315 -21.25 23.54 -1.94
N LYS A 316 -21.24 23.89 -0.64
CA LYS A 316 -20.28 23.34 0.32
C LYS A 316 -20.66 21.92 0.70
N LYS A 317 -19.68 21.01 0.67
CA LYS A 317 -19.87 19.61 1.10
C LYS A 317 -19.69 19.52 2.61
N GLU A 318 -20.71 19.06 3.31
CA GLU A 318 -20.68 18.75 4.74
C GLU A 318 -20.82 17.23 4.97
N ILE A 319 -20.14 16.73 6.00
CA ILE A 319 -20.31 15.36 6.49
C ILE A 319 -21.04 15.45 7.83
N LEU A 320 -22.26 14.94 7.85
CA LEU A 320 -23.06 14.79 9.06
C LEU A 320 -22.76 13.46 9.73
N SER A 321 -22.95 13.43 11.05
CA SER A 321 -22.74 12.27 11.92
C SER A 321 -24.08 11.87 12.56
N LEU A 322 -24.37 10.58 12.59
CA LEU A 322 -25.56 10.03 13.23
C LEU A 322 -25.42 10.08 14.76
N ASP A 323 -26.42 10.64 15.43
CA ASP A 323 -26.54 10.51 16.88
C ASP A 323 -27.20 9.17 17.23
N LEU A 324 -26.50 8.31 17.98
CA LEU A 324 -26.98 6.94 18.28
C LEU A 324 -28.15 6.90 19.27
N ASN A 325 -28.46 8.02 19.95
CA ASN A 325 -29.57 8.11 20.89
C ASN A 325 -30.84 8.60 20.20
N THR A 326 -30.75 9.63 19.36
CA THR A 326 -31.92 10.20 18.65
C THR A 326 -32.14 9.61 17.27
N LEU A 327 -31.11 9.00 16.67
CA LEU A 327 -31.08 8.57 15.27
C LEU A 327 -31.26 9.70 14.26
N GLU A 328 -30.92 10.93 14.67
CA GLU A 328 -30.90 12.10 13.79
C GLU A 328 -29.46 12.45 13.37
N TYR A 329 -29.32 12.99 12.15
CA TYR A 329 -28.02 13.47 11.67
C TYR A 329 -27.76 14.88 12.18
N ARG A 330 -26.57 15.09 12.73
CA ARG A 330 -26.08 16.40 13.18
C ARG A 330 -24.73 16.73 12.56
N SER A 331 -24.34 18.00 12.57
CA SER A 331 -22.98 18.39 12.20
C SER A 331 -21.95 17.69 13.08
N ALA A 332 -20.84 17.28 12.46
CA ALA A 332 -19.77 16.56 13.13
C ALA A 332 -19.11 17.42 14.22
N LYS A 333 -18.90 16.86 15.41
CA LYS A 333 -18.22 17.53 16.53
C LYS A 333 -16.74 17.16 16.57
N ARG A 334 -15.89 18.10 16.99
CA ARG A 334 -14.45 17.84 17.14
C ARG A 334 -14.17 17.14 18.47
N ALA A 335 -13.80 15.87 18.41
CA ALA A 335 -13.35 15.10 19.57
C ALA A 335 -11.97 15.59 20.09
N LYS A 336 -11.85 15.81 21.40
CA LYS A 336 -10.60 16.15 22.10
C LYS A 336 -10.52 15.37 23.41
N PHE A 337 -9.36 14.79 23.69
CA PHE A 337 -9.10 14.01 24.89
C PHE A 337 -7.71 14.35 25.42
N ALA A 338 -7.57 14.49 26.74
CA ALA A 338 -6.29 14.80 27.37
C ALA A 338 -5.28 13.67 27.14
N THR A 339 -5.74 12.42 27.19
CA THR A 339 -4.90 11.24 26.93
C THR A 339 -4.29 11.25 25.53
N LEU A 340 -4.99 11.76 24.51
CA LEU A 340 -4.45 11.85 23.16
C LEU A 340 -3.36 12.89 23.01
N GLU A 341 -3.43 13.99 23.76
CA GLU A 341 -2.40 15.04 23.74
C GLU A 341 -1.03 14.51 24.20
N LEU A 342 -1.02 13.57 25.15
CA LEU A 342 0.19 12.90 25.64
C LEU A 342 0.91 12.06 24.58
N THR A 343 0.22 11.69 23.49
CA THR A 343 0.79 10.86 22.42
C THR A 343 1.38 11.66 21.27
N LYS A 344 1.19 12.99 21.23
CA LYS A 344 1.60 13.83 20.08
C LYS A 344 3.09 13.88 19.84
N THR A 345 3.90 13.71 20.89
CA THR A 345 5.36 13.68 20.83
C THR A 345 5.92 12.27 20.67
N ILE A 346 5.06 11.26 20.58
CA ILE A 346 5.45 9.86 20.44
C ILE A 346 5.26 9.45 18.97
N ASP A 347 6.37 9.36 18.23
CA ASP A 347 6.33 9.07 16.80
C ASP A 347 5.88 7.64 16.52
N LYS A 348 6.46 6.66 17.23
CA LYS A 348 6.15 5.23 17.06
C LYS A 348 4.81 4.87 17.70
N VAL A 349 3.93 4.24 16.93
CA VAL A 349 2.59 3.86 17.40
C VAL A 349 2.67 2.86 18.56
N VAL A 350 3.56 1.87 18.47
CA VAL A 350 3.75 0.83 19.51
C VAL A 350 3.97 1.42 20.91
N ASP A 351 4.70 2.54 21.01
CA ASP A 351 5.02 3.17 22.28
C ASP A 351 3.84 3.94 22.88
N ARG A 352 2.82 4.25 22.08
CA ARG A 352 1.61 4.97 22.54
C ARG A 352 0.72 4.09 23.40
N PHE A 353 0.64 2.78 23.15
CA PHE A 353 -0.32 1.90 23.84
C PHE A 353 -0.20 1.95 25.36
N LYS A 354 1.03 1.96 25.90
CA LYS A 354 1.28 2.09 27.36
C LYS A 354 0.75 3.40 27.94
N VAL A 355 0.81 4.48 27.18
CA VAL A 355 0.32 5.80 27.59
C VAL A 355 -1.20 5.85 27.54
N LEU A 356 -1.78 5.30 26.47
CA LEU A 356 -3.23 5.30 26.23
C LEU A 356 -4.00 4.55 27.32
N VAL A 357 -3.55 3.36 27.73
CA VAL A 357 -4.24 2.58 28.78
C VAL A 357 -4.13 3.18 30.19
N LYS A 358 -3.14 4.06 30.42
CA LYS A 358 -2.96 4.81 31.68
C LYS A 358 -3.82 6.07 31.76
N GLY A 359 -4.49 6.45 30.66
CA GLY A 359 -5.38 7.60 30.62
C GLY A 359 -6.48 7.54 31.69
N LYS A 360 -6.78 8.68 32.29
CA LYS A 360 -7.82 8.80 33.35
C LYS A 360 -9.13 9.40 32.85
N ASP A 361 -9.19 9.83 31.59
CA ASP A 361 -10.39 10.33 30.92
C ASP A 361 -11.12 9.19 30.17
N LYS A 362 -12.25 9.52 29.53
CA LYS A 362 -13.04 8.58 28.71
C LYS A 362 -12.22 7.85 27.64
N ALA A 363 -11.15 8.46 27.12
CA ALA A 363 -10.28 7.81 26.16
C ALA A 363 -9.49 6.66 26.81
N GLY A 364 -8.94 6.87 28.00
CA GLY A 364 -8.25 5.80 28.73
C GLY A 364 -9.17 4.62 29.09
N GLU A 365 -10.40 4.92 29.49
CA GLU A 365 -11.44 3.92 29.74
C GLU A 365 -11.80 3.13 28.46
N PHE A 366 -12.02 3.84 27.34
CA PHE A 366 -12.24 3.22 26.03
C PHE A 366 -11.14 2.22 25.67
N TYR A 367 -9.86 2.59 25.81
CA TYR A 367 -8.76 1.68 25.48
C TYR A 367 -8.70 0.48 26.41
N ARG A 368 -8.92 0.65 27.72
CA ARG A 368 -8.97 -0.47 28.66
C ARG A 368 -10.07 -1.46 28.32
N LYS A 369 -11.31 -0.99 28.14
CA LYS A 369 -12.47 -1.83 27.81
C LYS A 369 -12.33 -2.50 26.44
N SER A 370 -11.89 -1.75 25.42
CA SER A 370 -11.71 -2.29 24.06
C SER A 370 -10.58 -3.32 23.98
N PHE A 371 -9.43 -3.06 24.60
CA PHE A 371 -8.31 -4.00 24.57
C PHE A 371 -8.55 -5.22 25.46
N ALA A 372 -9.18 -5.08 26.63
CA ALA A 372 -9.60 -6.22 27.44
C ALA A 372 -10.47 -7.20 26.64
N ALA A 373 -11.51 -6.67 25.97
CA ALA A 373 -12.40 -7.49 25.16
C ALA A 373 -11.66 -8.18 24.01
N LEU A 374 -10.76 -7.46 23.33
CA LEU A 374 -9.95 -7.99 22.23
C LEU A 374 -9.01 -9.11 22.70
N PHE A 375 -8.24 -8.90 23.76
CA PHE A 375 -7.24 -9.86 24.27
C PHE A 375 -7.88 -11.14 24.78
N ALA A 376 -8.98 -11.01 25.52
CA ALA A 376 -9.77 -12.15 25.98
C ALA A 376 -10.25 -12.99 24.79
N TYR A 377 -10.79 -12.35 23.75
CA TYR A 377 -11.32 -13.08 22.59
C TYR A 377 -10.23 -13.75 21.76
N VAL A 378 -9.18 -13.03 21.36
CA VAL A 378 -8.13 -13.59 20.48
C VAL A 378 -7.38 -14.74 21.14
N SER A 379 -7.19 -14.71 22.46
CA SER A 379 -6.55 -15.82 23.17
C SER A 379 -7.40 -17.09 23.17
N ASN A 380 -8.74 -16.96 23.24
CA ASN A 380 -9.68 -18.08 23.12
C ASN A 380 -9.91 -18.55 21.67
N ARG A 381 -9.37 -17.84 20.66
CA ARG A 381 -9.44 -18.28 19.26
C ARG A 381 -8.32 -19.24 18.86
N ILE A 382 -7.41 -19.56 19.77
CA ILE A 382 -6.37 -20.56 19.57
C ILE A 382 -6.71 -21.79 20.43
N PRO A 383 -6.84 -23.00 19.87
CA PRO A 383 -6.55 -23.38 18.48
C PRO A 383 -7.76 -23.33 17.54
N GLU A 384 -8.88 -22.68 17.90
CA GLU A 384 -10.15 -22.72 17.13
C GLU A 384 -9.97 -22.32 15.64
N ILE A 385 -9.40 -21.15 15.37
CA ILE A 385 -9.33 -20.59 14.00
C ILE A 385 -7.94 -20.72 13.38
N THR A 386 -6.91 -20.89 14.21
CA THR A 386 -5.51 -21.12 13.84
C THR A 386 -4.77 -21.73 15.02
N ASP A 387 -3.67 -22.44 14.77
CA ASP A 387 -2.78 -22.96 15.81
C ASP A 387 -1.74 -21.92 16.28
N ASP A 388 -1.40 -20.95 15.41
CA ASP A 388 -0.32 -20.00 15.67
C ASP A 388 -0.85 -18.59 15.96
N LEU A 389 -0.36 -17.98 17.05
CA LEU A 389 -0.77 -16.64 17.47
C LEU A 389 -0.40 -15.55 16.44
N TYR A 390 0.75 -15.68 15.78
CA TYR A 390 1.25 -14.65 14.86
C TYR A 390 0.39 -14.52 13.60
N LYS A 391 -0.32 -15.60 13.22
CA LYS A 391 -1.26 -15.57 12.07
C LYS A 391 -2.48 -14.70 12.35
N ILE A 392 -2.92 -14.58 13.61
CA ILE A 392 -3.98 -13.63 13.99
C ILE A 392 -3.49 -12.19 13.77
N ASP A 393 -2.27 -11.90 14.22
CA ASP A 393 -1.68 -10.57 14.07
C ASP A 393 -1.47 -10.22 12.60
N ASP A 394 -0.91 -11.13 11.81
CA ASP A 394 -0.70 -10.94 10.38
C ASP A 394 -2.02 -10.80 9.62
N ALA A 395 -3.06 -11.55 9.98
CA ALA A 395 -4.39 -11.39 9.40
C ALA A 395 -4.97 -9.98 9.67
N MET A 396 -4.87 -9.49 10.91
CA MET A 396 -5.38 -8.16 11.25
C MET A 396 -4.58 -7.03 10.58
N LYS A 397 -3.25 -7.18 10.50
CA LYS A 397 -2.39 -6.22 9.81
C LYS A 397 -2.66 -6.18 8.31
N ALA A 398 -2.71 -7.35 7.67
CA ALA A 398 -2.82 -7.46 6.22
C ALA A 398 -4.27 -7.27 5.70
N GLY A 399 -5.28 -7.62 6.51
CA GLY A 399 -6.69 -7.62 6.11
C GLY A 399 -7.46 -6.38 6.56
N PHE A 400 -7.19 -5.90 7.78
CA PHE A 400 -7.85 -4.72 8.36
C PHE A 400 -6.95 -3.48 8.41
N GLY A 401 -5.72 -3.59 7.90
CA GLY A 401 -4.77 -2.48 7.79
C GLY A 401 -4.27 -1.96 9.13
N TRP A 402 -4.23 -2.82 10.15
CA TRP A 402 -3.65 -2.46 11.44
C TRP A 402 -2.12 -2.42 11.34
N GLU A 403 -1.47 -1.47 12.01
CA GLU A 403 -0.01 -1.43 12.10
C GLU A 403 0.52 -2.52 13.03
N HIS A 404 -0.22 -2.81 14.10
CA HIS A 404 0.09 -3.84 15.10
C HIS A 404 -1.10 -4.79 15.29
N GLY A 405 -0.83 -6.09 15.33
CA GLY A 405 -1.85 -7.11 15.60
C GLY A 405 -2.24 -7.18 17.09
N PRO A 406 -3.35 -7.85 17.44
CA PRO A 406 -3.80 -8.01 18.82
C PRO A 406 -2.72 -8.43 19.83
N PHE A 407 -1.92 -9.46 19.55
CA PHE A 407 -0.89 -9.94 20.48
C PHE A 407 0.30 -8.98 20.54
N GLN A 408 0.67 -8.33 19.44
CA GLN A 408 1.67 -7.24 19.43
C GLN A 408 1.23 -6.04 20.28
N ILE A 409 -0.06 -5.65 20.22
CA ILE A 409 -0.60 -4.58 21.06
C ILE A 409 -0.55 -4.99 22.53
N TRP A 410 -0.89 -6.25 22.83
CA TRP A 410 -0.84 -6.78 24.20
C TRP A 410 0.59 -6.78 24.74
N ASP A 411 1.58 -7.24 23.97
CA ASP A 411 3.00 -7.16 24.31
C ASP A 411 3.47 -5.71 24.52
N ALA A 412 3.01 -4.80 23.67
CA ALA A 412 3.32 -3.37 23.80
C ALA A 412 2.76 -2.80 25.11
N ILE A 413 1.61 -3.25 25.60
CA ILE A 413 1.07 -2.87 26.91
C ILE A 413 1.81 -3.57 28.06
N GLY A 414 2.24 -4.82 27.82
CA GLY A 414 2.77 -5.77 28.79
C GLY A 414 1.72 -6.84 29.10
N VAL A 415 2.11 -8.13 28.99
CA VAL A 415 1.19 -9.27 29.09
C VAL A 415 0.42 -9.25 30.42
N GLU A 416 1.13 -9.16 31.55
CA GLU A 416 0.55 -9.10 32.89
C GLU A 416 -0.39 -7.90 33.06
N LYS A 417 -0.02 -6.75 32.51
CA LYS A 417 -0.86 -5.55 32.58
C LYS A 417 -2.14 -5.71 31.77
N GLY A 418 -2.09 -6.38 30.62
CA GLY A 418 -3.28 -6.72 29.87
C GLY A 418 -4.22 -7.66 30.63
N ILE A 419 -3.67 -8.63 31.38
CA ILE A 419 -4.46 -9.50 32.29
C ILE A 419 -5.11 -8.69 33.40
N GLU A 420 -4.40 -7.75 34.01
CA GLU A 420 -4.97 -6.85 35.03
C GLU A 420 -6.15 -6.05 34.48
N ILE A 421 -6.02 -5.50 33.27
CA ILE A 421 -7.09 -4.74 32.61
C ILE A 421 -8.28 -5.65 32.26
N MET A 422 -8.03 -6.88 31.79
CA MET A 422 -9.10 -7.86 31.57
C MET A 422 -9.88 -8.17 32.85
N LYS A 423 -9.18 -8.43 33.95
CA LYS A 423 -9.79 -8.71 35.25
C LYS A 423 -10.66 -7.57 35.75
N ALA A 424 -10.22 -6.32 35.56
CA ALA A 424 -11.00 -5.14 35.90
C ALA A 424 -12.33 -5.03 35.13
N GLU A 425 -12.40 -5.64 33.93
CA GLU A 425 -13.61 -5.72 33.10
C GLU A 425 -14.36 -7.06 33.26
N GLY A 426 -13.98 -7.88 34.24
CA GLY A 426 -14.61 -9.20 34.47
C GLY A 426 -14.32 -10.25 33.40
N LEU A 427 -13.20 -10.09 32.67
CA LEU A 427 -12.74 -11.00 31.62
C LEU A 427 -11.46 -11.73 32.06
N GLU A 428 -11.22 -12.89 31.48
CA GLU A 428 -10.00 -13.67 31.67
C GLU A 428 -9.45 -14.11 30.30
N PRO A 429 -8.12 -14.23 30.14
CA PRO A 429 -7.54 -14.82 28.94
C PRO A 429 -7.75 -16.34 28.92
N ALA A 430 -7.52 -16.94 27.75
CA ALA A 430 -7.40 -18.40 27.67
C ALA A 430 -6.31 -18.94 28.61
N ALA A 431 -6.54 -20.15 29.14
CA ALA A 431 -5.68 -20.77 30.17
C ALA A 431 -4.19 -20.82 29.79
N TRP A 432 -3.89 -21.06 28.52
CA TRP A 432 -2.52 -21.16 28.01
C TRP A 432 -1.68 -19.88 28.22
N VAL A 433 -2.32 -18.69 28.29
CA VAL A 433 -1.60 -17.42 28.54
C VAL A 433 -1.05 -17.38 29.97
N ASN A 434 -1.84 -17.85 30.94
CA ASN A 434 -1.40 -17.96 32.33
C ASN A 434 -0.30 -19.04 32.47
N GLU A 435 -0.41 -20.15 31.73
CA GLU A 435 0.65 -21.16 31.66
C GLU A 435 1.95 -20.62 31.04
N MET A 436 1.85 -19.78 30.01
CA MET A 436 2.99 -19.10 29.38
C MET A 436 3.74 -18.26 30.42
N LEU A 437 3.04 -17.41 31.18
CA LEU A 437 3.64 -16.61 32.25
C LEU A 437 4.28 -17.49 33.34
N ALA A 438 3.57 -18.55 33.77
CA ALA A 438 4.09 -19.50 34.75
C ALA A 438 5.35 -20.24 34.28
N SER A 439 5.54 -20.41 32.96
CA SER A 439 6.75 -20.98 32.35
C SER A 439 7.93 -20.01 32.28
N GLY A 440 7.78 -18.77 32.76
CA GLY A 440 8.81 -17.73 32.74
C GLY A 440 8.84 -16.90 31.45
N ASN A 441 7.88 -17.09 30.53
CA ASN A 441 7.75 -16.29 29.32
C ASN A 441 6.84 -15.08 29.57
N SER A 442 7.40 -13.87 29.55
CA SER A 442 6.68 -12.61 29.85
C SER A 442 6.19 -11.84 28.62
N SER A 443 6.37 -12.39 27.41
CA SER A 443 6.02 -11.77 26.12
C SER A 443 5.56 -12.84 25.13
N PHE A 444 4.64 -12.51 24.23
CA PHE A 444 4.26 -13.36 23.10
C PHE A 444 5.35 -13.38 22.03
N TYR A 445 6.08 -12.29 21.85
CA TYR A 445 7.14 -12.14 20.86
C TYR A 445 8.50 -11.82 21.48
N THR A 446 9.56 -12.33 20.86
CA THR A 446 10.94 -11.93 21.16
C THR A 446 11.73 -11.72 19.87
N VAL A 447 12.81 -10.96 19.92
CA VAL A 447 13.73 -10.79 18.78
C VAL A 447 15.09 -11.34 19.18
N LYS A 448 15.65 -12.24 18.38
CA LYS A 448 16.98 -12.83 18.56
C LYS A 448 17.67 -12.90 17.21
N GLU A 449 18.93 -12.48 17.13
CA GLU A 449 19.76 -12.58 15.93
C GLU A 449 19.08 -12.01 14.65
N GLY A 450 18.35 -10.89 14.78
CA GLY A 450 17.64 -10.25 13.67
C GLY A 450 16.32 -10.92 13.26
N ALA A 451 15.95 -12.07 13.83
CA ALA A 451 14.71 -12.77 13.55
C ALA A 451 13.68 -12.59 14.68
N SER A 452 12.41 -12.53 14.31
CA SER A 452 11.28 -12.53 15.25
C SER A 452 10.92 -13.95 15.66
N TYR A 453 10.65 -14.15 16.94
CA TYR A 453 10.18 -15.39 17.53
C TYR A 453 8.80 -15.14 18.15
N ALA A 454 7.94 -16.14 18.11
CA ALA A 454 6.62 -16.14 18.74
C ALA A 454 6.49 -17.34 19.68
N TYR A 455 5.71 -17.18 20.75
CA TYR A 455 5.42 -18.28 21.67
C TYR A 455 4.61 -19.40 20.98
N ASP A 456 5.14 -20.61 21.01
CA ASP A 456 4.49 -21.84 20.56
C ASP A 456 3.80 -22.50 21.75
N ILE A 457 2.47 -22.59 21.70
CA ILE A 457 1.65 -23.05 22.83
C ILE A 457 1.92 -24.54 23.15
N PRO A 458 1.93 -25.48 22.18
CA PRO A 458 2.29 -26.87 22.44
C PRO A 458 3.70 -27.07 23.01
N LYS A 459 4.72 -26.38 22.48
CA LYS A 459 6.12 -26.55 22.89
C LYS A 459 6.50 -25.77 24.15
N LYS A 460 5.69 -24.77 24.52
CA LYS A 460 5.92 -23.86 25.65
C LYS A 460 7.24 -23.08 25.52
N SER A 461 7.65 -22.75 24.29
CA SER A 461 8.91 -22.08 23.96
C SER A 461 8.71 -20.98 22.92
N GLN A 462 9.67 -20.07 22.81
CA GLN A 462 9.73 -19.06 21.75
C GLN A 462 10.35 -19.67 20.49
N GLU A 463 9.57 -19.79 19.42
CA GLU A 463 9.97 -20.40 18.16
C GLU A 463 10.11 -19.35 17.05
N LYS A 464 11.06 -19.54 16.13
CA LYS A 464 11.29 -18.60 15.02
C LYS A 464 10.04 -18.57 14.12
N ILE A 465 9.52 -17.39 13.83
CA ILE A 465 8.38 -17.27 12.91
C ILE A 465 8.84 -17.75 11.50
N PRO A 466 8.15 -18.72 10.88
CA PRO A 466 8.54 -19.26 9.57
C PRO A 466 8.60 -18.20 8.46
N GLY A 467 9.41 -18.46 7.42
CA GLY A 467 9.47 -17.64 6.20
C GLY A 467 10.34 -16.37 6.29
N GLN A 468 10.83 -16.02 7.48
CA GLN A 468 11.60 -14.79 7.68
C GLN A 468 12.94 -14.72 6.94
N ASP A 469 13.50 -15.85 6.51
CA ASP A 469 14.78 -15.89 5.76
C ASP A 469 14.70 -15.18 4.40
N SER A 470 13.48 -14.94 3.89
CA SER A 470 13.25 -14.21 2.66
C SER A 470 13.17 -12.69 2.84
N PHE A 471 13.20 -12.19 4.08
CA PHE A 471 12.99 -10.78 4.41
C PHE A 471 14.17 -10.23 5.22
N ILE A 472 14.33 -8.91 5.17
CA ILE A 472 15.17 -8.16 6.10
C ILE A 472 14.22 -7.24 6.87
N ILE A 473 14.13 -7.41 8.18
CA ILE A 473 13.31 -6.57 9.06
C ILE A 473 14.25 -5.60 9.75
N LEU A 474 14.28 -4.36 9.28
CA LEU A 474 15.22 -3.33 9.77
C LEU A 474 15.03 -3.10 11.27
N ASP A 475 13.79 -3.07 11.77
CA ASP A 475 13.49 -2.95 13.20
C ASP A 475 14.18 -4.02 14.07
N ASN A 476 14.37 -5.23 13.54
CA ASN A 476 14.98 -6.34 14.28
C ASN A 476 16.50 -6.26 14.33
N ILE A 477 17.13 -5.64 13.32
CA ILE A 477 18.59 -5.54 13.22
C ILE A 477 19.12 -4.16 13.61
N ARG A 478 18.26 -3.13 13.64
CA ARG A 478 18.68 -1.73 13.82
C ARG A 478 19.56 -1.51 15.04
N LYS A 479 19.27 -2.22 16.15
CA LYS A 479 20.06 -2.10 17.38
C LYS A 479 21.33 -2.98 17.38
N SER A 480 21.27 -4.16 16.78
CA SER A 480 22.39 -5.12 16.81
C SER A 480 23.43 -4.86 15.73
N ASN A 481 23.01 -4.25 14.61
CA ASN A 481 23.82 -4.07 13.41
C ASN A 481 24.04 -2.57 13.08
N GLU A 482 23.83 -1.67 14.05
CA GLU A 482 24.09 -0.23 13.88
C GLU A 482 25.59 0.01 13.62
N VAL A 483 25.91 0.66 12.50
CA VAL A 483 27.27 1.12 12.18
C VAL A 483 27.41 2.60 12.49
N PHE A 484 26.35 3.38 12.27
CA PHE A 484 26.30 4.82 12.57
C PHE A 484 24.86 5.28 12.72
N LYS A 485 24.63 6.34 13.50
CA LYS A 485 23.35 7.04 13.55
C LYS A 485 23.51 8.55 13.76
N ASN A 486 22.53 9.31 13.28
CA ASN A 486 22.29 10.70 13.66
C ASN A 486 20.77 10.95 13.78
N SER A 487 20.33 12.21 13.83
CA SER A 487 18.88 12.53 13.91
C SER A 487 18.08 12.18 12.66
N GLY A 488 18.74 12.10 11.50
CA GLY A 488 18.11 11.91 10.19
C GLY A 488 18.18 10.49 9.66
N VAL A 489 19.19 9.71 10.05
CA VAL A 489 19.43 8.34 9.55
C VAL A 489 19.93 7.39 10.63
N VAL A 490 19.70 6.10 10.38
CA VAL A 490 20.49 5.00 10.94
C VAL A 490 21.15 4.26 9.78
N ILE A 491 22.39 3.83 9.97
CA ILE A 491 23.15 3.04 9.00
C ILE A 491 23.36 1.66 9.60
N GLU A 492 22.88 0.63 8.91
CA GLU A 492 22.94 -0.76 9.36
C GLU A 492 23.81 -1.62 8.45
N ASP A 493 24.52 -2.58 9.02
CA ASP A 493 25.14 -3.67 8.28
C ASP A 493 24.08 -4.76 7.97
N LEU A 494 23.76 -4.93 6.68
CA LEU A 494 22.85 -5.98 6.23
C LEU A 494 23.53 -7.36 6.13
N GLY A 495 24.83 -7.45 6.37
CA GLY A 495 25.67 -8.60 6.10
C GLY A 495 26.12 -8.67 4.64
N ASP A 496 27.00 -9.64 4.34
CA ASP A 496 27.57 -9.88 3.00
C ASP A 496 28.26 -8.66 2.38
N GLY A 497 28.79 -7.77 3.21
CA GLY A 497 29.47 -6.55 2.77
C GLY A 497 28.53 -5.49 2.20
N ILE A 498 27.25 -5.44 2.58
CA ILE A 498 26.30 -4.44 2.12
C ILE A 498 25.78 -3.58 3.29
N LEU A 499 25.92 -2.25 3.18
CA LEU A 499 25.30 -1.31 4.10
C LEU A 499 23.89 -0.92 3.67
N ASN A 500 23.05 -0.60 4.64
CA ASN A 500 21.81 0.12 4.44
C ASN A 500 21.89 1.52 5.09
N CYS A 501 21.32 2.53 4.43
CA CYS A 501 21.03 3.83 5.01
C CYS A 501 19.52 3.98 5.15
N GLU A 502 19.02 3.88 6.38
CA GLU A 502 17.61 4.03 6.74
C GLU A 502 17.31 5.46 7.17
N PHE A 503 16.39 6.14 6.48
CA PHE A 503 15.92 7.46 6.90
C PHE A 503 15.00 7.35 8.13
N GLN A 504 15.20 8.25 9.08
CA GLN A 504 14.45 8.35 10.35
C GLN A 504 13.78 9.71 10.54
N SER A 505 14.00 10.66 9.61
CA SER A 505 13.33 11.96 9.66
C SER A 505 11.82 11.80 9.49
N LYS A 506 11.06 12.79 9.97
CA LYS A 506 9.59 12.75 9.87
C LYS A 506 9.14 12.66 8.41
N MET A 507 8.37 11.62 8.07
CA MET A 507 7.95 11.32 6.69
C MET A 507 9.12 11.05 5.73
N ASN A 508 10.31 10.78 6.26
CA ASN A 508 11.55 10.61 5.52
C ASN A 508 11.87 11.80 4.62
N THR A 509 11.60 13.02 5.09
CA THR A 509 11.99 14.24 4.38
C THR A 509 13.51 14.41 4.38
N ILE A 510 14.07 14.88 3.27
CA ILE A 510 15.51 15.04 3.11
C ILE A 510 15.90 16.44 3.60
N GLY A 511 16.56 16.49 4.77
CA GLY A 511 17.19 17.67 5.35
C GLY A 511 18.70 17.52 5.47
N GLY A 512 19.36 18.49 6.12
CA GLY A 512 20.82 18.49 6.27
C GLY A 512 21.37 17.27 7.02
N ASP A 513 20.64 16.77 8.01
CA ASP A 513 20.98 15.57 8.78
C ASP A 513 20.88 14.28 7.95
N VAL A 514 19.85 14.17 7.11
CA VAL A 514 19.70 13.06 6.16
C VAL A 514 20.83 13.09 5.12
N LEU A 515 21.15 14.26 4.55
CA LEU A 515 22.24 14.39 3.58
C LEU A 515 23.61 14.10 4.20
N ALA A 516 23.88 14.59 5.41
CA ALA A 516 25.10 14.26 6.14
C ALA A 516 25.19 12.77 6.44
N GLY A 517 24.08 12.14 6.83
CA GLY A 517 23.97 10.70 7.05
C GLY A 517 24.24 9.89 5.78
N LEU A 518 23.62 10.28 4.66
CA LEU A 518 23.82 9.64 3.36
C LEU A 518 25.28 9.72 2.90
N ASN A 519 25.88 10.90 2.99
CA ASN A 519 27.30 11.11 2.67
C ASN A 519 28.21 10.25 3.55
N LYS A 520 27.89 10.12 4.84
CA LYS A 520 28.61 9.25 5.76
C LYS A 520 28.46 7.77 5.40
N ALA A 521 27.27 7.36 4.95
CA ALA A 521 27.03 6.00 4.45
C ALA A 521 27.87 5.68 3.23
N ILE A 522 27.99 6.61 2.28
CA ILE A 522 28.87 6.47 1.11
C ILE A 522 30.33 6.34 1.56
N ASP A 523 30.82 7.23 2.45
CA ASP A 523 32.20 7.17 2.95
C ASP A 523 32.54 5.81 3.60
N LEU A 524 31.61 5.29 4.43
CA LEU A 524 31.78 3.99 5.08
C LEU A 524 31.73 2.85 4.06
N ALA A 525 30.80 2.92 3.11
CA ALA A 525 30.61 1.89 2.12
C ALA A 525 31.82 1.77 1.19
N GLU A 526 32.32 2.89 0.65
CA GLU A 526 33.50 2.92 -0.23
C GLU A 526 34.77 2.41 0.43
N LYS A 527 34.85 2.55 1.76
CA LYS A 527 36.03 2.17 2.53
C LYS A 527 36.00 0.70 2.94
N ASP A 528 34.88 0.26 3.53
CA ASP A 528 34.82 -0.99 4.31
C ASP A 528 33.77 -2.00 3.78
N PHE A 529 32.99 -1.66 2.74
CA PHE A 529 31.90 -2.50 2.20
C PHE A 529 31.93 -2.59 0.66
N ALA A 530 31.08 -3.46 0.12
CA ALA A 530 30.98 -3.73 -1.31
C ALA A 530 29.79 -3.03 -1.98
N GLY A 531 28.88 -2.41 -1.23
CA GLY A 531 27.69 -1.76 -1.77
C GLY A 531 26.85 -1.02 -0.72
N LEU A 532 26.00 -0.11 -1.18
CA LEU A 532 25.10 0.69 -0.35
C LEU A 532 23.67 0.59 -0.86
N VAL A 533 22.75 0.23 0.03
CA VAL A 533 21.30 0.34 -0.17
C VAL A 533 20.80 1.57 0.58
N VAL A 534 19.99 2.39 -0.08
CA VAL A 534 19.16 3.41 0.58
C VAL A 534 17.73 2.87 0.62
N GLY A 535 17.31 2.43 1.80
CA GLY A 535 16.04 1.74 1.98
C GLY A 535 15.52 1.88 3.41
N ASN A 536 14.19 1.93 3.55
CA ASN A 536 13.51 1.98 4.84
C ASN A 536 12.20 1.19 4.79
N GLN A 537 11.58 0.97 5.94
CA GLN A 537 10.31 0.23 6.05
C GLN A 537 9.15 1.07 6.59
N ALA A 538 9.30 2.40 6.59
CA ALA A 538 8.24 3.34 6.97
C ALA A 538 7.07 3.33 5.96
N ALA A 539 6.05 4.15 6.20
CA ALA A 539 4.89 4.26 5.31
C ALA A 539 5.27 4.73 3.89
N ASN A 540 6.26 5.62 3.76
CA ASN A 540 6.74 6.17 2.50
C ASN A 540 8.27 6.09 2.46
N PHE A 541 8.84 5.91 1.27
CA PHE A 541 10.28 6.01 1.09
C PHE A 541 10.79 7.40 1.42
N SER A 542 10.25 8.44 0.77
CA SER A 542 10.51 9.85 1.07
C SER A 542 9.48 10.75 0.37
N VAL A 543 8.95 11.74 1.09
CA VAL A 543 8.05 12.76 0.52
C VAL A 543 8.77 13.98 -0.06
N GLY A 544 10.11 13.93 -0.15
CA GLY A 544 10.93 14.96 -0.79
C GLY A 544 11.77 15.78 0.19
N ALA A 545 12.31 16.90 -0.29
CA ALA A 545 13.13 17.80 0.51
C ALA A 545 12.33 18.46 1.65
N ASN A 546 13.01 18.90 2.70
CA ASN A 546 12.40 19.65 3.78
C ASN A 546 12.01 21.07 3.33
N ILE A 547 10.80 21.21 2.78
CA ILE A 547 10.27 22.50 2.30
C ILE A 547 10.10 23.54 3.41
N GLY A 548 10.04 23.12 4.69
CA GLY A 548 10.01 24.04 5.83
C GLY A 548 11.33 24.78 5.99
N MET A 549 12.47 24.07 5.86
CA MET A 549 13.79 24.68 5.88
C MET A 549 14.00 25.64 4.70
N ILE A 550 13.56 25.24 3.50
CA ILE A 550 13.64 26.08 2.30
C ILE A 550 12.83 27.37 2.49
N PHE A 551 11.60 27.26 3.04
CA PHE A 551 10.75 28.41 3.32
C PHE A 551 11.41 29.40 4.29
N MET A 552 11.97 28.90 5.40
CA MET A 552 12.61 29.75 6.41
C MET A 552 13.78 30.54 5.81
N MET A 553 14.76 29.84 5.20
CA MET A 553 15.92 30.51 4.59
C MET A 553 15.50 31.51 3.49
N ALA A 554 14.52 31.16 2.65
CA ALA A 554 14.05 32.04 1.60
C ALA A 554 13.27 33.27 2.13
N ALA A 555 12.45 33.09 3.17
CA ALA A 555 11.69 34.18 3.79
C ALA A 555 12.59 35.14 4.58
N GLU A 556 13.64 34.61 5.21
CA GLU A 556 14.67 35.36 5.94
C GLU A 556 15.76 35.94 5.01
N GLN A 557 15.68 35.63 3.71
CA GLN A 557 16.61 36.08 2.65
C GLN A 557 18.06 35.58 2.84
N GLU A 558 18.22 34.43 3.48
CA GLU A 558 19.49 33.70 3.65
C GLU A 558 19.87 32.96 2.35
N TYR A 559 19.97 33.69 1.24
CA TYR A 559 20.13 33.09 -0.09
C TYR A 559 21.47 32.39 -0.30
N ASP A 560 22.53 32.84 0.38
CA ASP A 560 23.84 32.18 0.32
C ASP A 560 23.78 30.80 0.97
N GLU A 561 23.13 30.70 2.12
CA GLU A 561 22.95 29.45 2.86
C GLU A 561 22.01 28.51 2.12
N LEU A 562 20.92 29.04 1.54
CA LEU A 562 20.02 28.28 0.67
C LEU A 562 20.77 27.75 -0.57
N ASN A 563 21.59 28.57 -1.23
CA ASN A 563 22.40 28.17 -2.36
C ASN A 563 23.38 27.04 -1.98
N MET A 564 24.04 27.17 -0.83
CA MET A 564 24.92 26.13 -0.30
C MET A 564 24.17 24.84 0.04
N ALA A 565 22.97 24.94 0.61
CA ALA A 565 22.12 23.77 0.89
C ALA A 565 21.69 23.04 -0.39
N ILE A 566 21.29 23.77 -1.44
CA ILE A 566 20.95 23.21 -2.75
C ILE A 566 22.18 22.53 -3.36
N LYS A 567 23.34 23.20 -3.34
CA LYS A 567 24.59 22.62 -3.82
C LYS A 567 24.94 21.34 -3.06
N TYR A 568 24.84 21.35 -1.74
CA TYR A 568 25.12 20.17 -0.92
C TYR A 568 24.20 19.01 -1.26
N PHE A 569 22.93 19.29 -1.55
CA PHE A 569 22.00 18.27 -2.02
C PHE A 569 22.42 17.69 -3.38
N GLN A 570 22.67 18.54 -4.39
CA GLN A 570 23.16 18.12 -5.70
C GLN A 570 24.46 17.30 -5.60
N ASP A 571 25.44 17.77 -4.82
CA ASP A 571 26.70 17.07 -4.59
C ASP A 571 26.45 15.68 -3.99
N SER A 572 25.54 15.55 -3.02
CA SER A 572 25.18 14.28 -2.40
C SER A 572 24.56 13.29 -3.39
N MET A 573 23.67 13.76 -4.28
CA MET A 573 23.10 12.92 -5.34
C MET A 573 24.16 12.49 -6.36
N MET A 574 25.10 13.37 -6.67
CA MET A 574 26.21 13.04 -7.58
C MET A 574 27.22 12.10 -6.93
N ARG A 575 27.38 12.12 -5.61
CA ARG A 575 28.17 11.12 -4.88
C ARG A 575 27.53 9.73 -4.91
N MET A 576 26.20 9.65 -4.86
CA MET A 576 25.49 8.38 -5.09
C MET A 576 25.80 7.85 -6.51
N ARG A 577 25.63 8.69 -7.53
CA ARG A 577 25.84 8.32 -8.94
C ARG A 577 27.27 7.90 -9.29
N TYR A 578 28.26 8.52 -8.63
CA TYR A 578 29.68 8.37 -8.95
C TYR A 578 30.48 7.73 -7.83
N SER A 579 29.83 6.91 -7.01
CA SER A 579 30.52 6.14 -5.98
C SER A 579 31.39 5.04 -6.61
N SER A 580 32.43 4.65 -5.89
CA SER A 580 33.27 3.48 -6.22
C SER A 580 32.61 2.14 -5.88
N ILE A 581 31.46 2.16 -5.19
CA ILE A 581 30.62 0.99 -4.91
C ILE A 581 29.24 1.14 -5.58
N PRO A 582 28.54 0.03 -5.87
CA PRO A 582 27.17 0.09 -6.37
C PRO A 582 26.21 0.70 -5.32
N THR A 583 25.42 1.67 -5.75
CA THR A 583 24.37 2.31 -4.95
C THR A 583 22.97 1.91 -5.42
N ILE A 584 22.14 1.44 -4.50
CA ILE A 584 20.79 0.95 -4.80
C ILE A 584 19.75 1.80 -4.04
N SER A 585 18.74 2.31 -4.73
CA SER A 585 17.56 2.92 -4.10
C SER A 585 16.42 1.91 -4.01
N ALA A 586 15.74 1.83 -2.86
CA ALA A 586 14.61 0.93 -2.64
C ALA A 586 13.30 1.70 -2.34
N PRO A 587 12.69 2.39 -3.32
CA PRO A 587 11.52 3.24 -3.09
C PRO A 587 10.20 2.45 -3.00
N HIS A 588 9.30 2.92 -2.14
CA HIS A 588 7.95 2.38 -1.91
C HIS A 588 7.03 3.47 -1.38
N GLY A 589 5.70 3.28 -1.48
CA GLY A 589 4.75 4.31 -1.07
C GLY A 589 5.05 5.59 -1.85
N MET A 590 5.17 6.74 -1.18
CA MET A 590 5.61 7.97 -1.84
C MET A 590 7.15 8.04 -1.96
N ALA A 591 7.63 8.30 -3.17
CA ALA A 591 9.01 8.66 -3.51
C ALA A 591 8.97 9.93 -4.37
N LEU A 592 8.75 11.07 -3.71
CA LEU A 592 8.41 12.35 -4.36
C LEU A 592 9.56 13.34 -4.26
N GLY A 593 9.69 14.21 -5.27
CA GLY A 593 10.67 15.28 -5.32
C GLY A 593 12.07 14.78 -5.00
N GLY A 594 12.72 15.32 -3.97
CA GLY A 594 14.03 14.85 -3.52
C GLY A 594 14.20 13.32 -3.33
N GLY A 595 13.15 12.59 -2.93
CA GLY A 595 13.19 11.11 -2.88
C GLY A 595 13.20 10.45 -4.26
N CYS A 596 12.51 11.07 -5.23
CA CYS A 596 12.60 10.71 -6.64
C CYS A 596 14.00 11.04 -7.18
N GLU A 597 14.52 12.23 -6.89
CA GLU A 597 15.85 12.68 -7.33
C GLU A 597 16.97 11.74 -6.85
N LEU A 598 16.93 11.31 -5.59
CA LEU A 598 17.86 10.29 -5.08
C LEU A 598 17.82 9.01 -5.91
N SER A 599 16.62 8.53 -6.20
CA SER A 599 16.44 7.30 -6.99
C SER A 599 16.88 7.47 -8.44
N LEU A 600 16.71 8.65 -9.04
CA LEU A 600 17.19 8.95 -10.39
C LEU A 600 18.71 8.85 -10.51
N HIS A 601 19.43 9.08 -9.40
CA HIS A 601 20.89 9.08 -9.31
C HIS A 601 21.50 7.78 -8.78
N ALA A 602 20.70 6.80 -8.35
CA ALA A 602 21.21 5.49 -7.96
C ALA A 602 21.67 4.67 -9.19
N ASP A 603 22.63 3.78 -8.99
CA ASP A 603 23.04 2.81 -10.02
C ASP A 603 21.91 1.83 -10.38
N LYS A 604 21.00 1.60 -9.43
CA LYS A 604 19.79 0.81 -9.66
C LYS A 604 18.68 1.22 -8.72
N VAL A 605 17.45 1.15 -9.22
CA VAL A 605 16.24 1.22 -8.41
C VAL A 605 15.61 -0.16 -8.29
N VAL A 606 15.33 -0.58 -7.06
CA VAL A 606 14.52 -1.75 -6.72
C VAL A 606 13.21 -1.23 -6.11
N ALA A 607 12.22 -0.94 -6.95
CA ALA A 607 10.97 -0.31 -6.52
C ALA A 607 9.93 -1.34 -6.08
N ALA A 608 9.15 -1.03 -5.04
CA ALA A 608 7.94 -1.79 -4.75
C ALA A 608 6.88 -1.51 -5.83
N ALA A 609 6.01 -2.47 -6.17
CA ALA A 609 4.99 -2.25 -7.19
C ALA A 609 4.06 -1.06 -6.87
N GLU A 610 3.75 -0.87 -5.58
CA GLU A 610 2.98 0.26 -5.03
C GLU A 610 3.85 1.49 -4.73
N THR A 611 4.69 1.89 -5.68
CA THR A 611 5.50 3.12 -5.58
C THR A 611 4.84 4.24 -6.40
N TYR A 612 4.59 5.36 -5.73
CA TYR A 612 4.12 6.61 -6.30
C TYR A 612 5.31 7.55 -6.44
N MET A 613 5.78 7.72 -7.67
CA MET A 613 7.07 8.35 -7.95
C MET A 613 6.92 9.49 -8.95
N GLY A 614 7.55 10.64 -8.65
CA GLY A 614 7.53 11.80 -9.53
C GLY A 614 8.21 13.03 -8.93
N LEU A 615 8.51 13.99 -9.81
CA LEU A 615 9.08 15.29 -9.47
C LEU A 615 7.91 16.28 -9.27
N VAL A 616 7.69 16.73 -8.04
CA VAL A 616 6.48 17.45 -7.60
C VAL A 616 6.72 18.91 -7.25
N GLU A 617 7.94 19.39 -7.43
CA GLU A 617 8.44 20.71 -7.02
C GLU A 617 7.63 21.86 -7.63
N PHE A 618 7.11 21.69 -8.85
CA PHE A 618 6.23 22.66 -9.50
C PHE A 618 5.02 23.03 -8.63
N GLY A 619 4.49 22.06 -7.87
CA GLY A 619 3.36 22.25 -6.96
C GLY A 619 3.66 23.17 -5.77
N VAL A 620 4.94 23.38 -5.43
CA VAL A 620 5.37 24.33 -4.39
C VAL A 620 6.05 25.58 -4.96
N GLY A 621 6.08 25.72 -6.29
CA GLY A 621 6.54 26.94 -6.96
C GLY A 621 8.01 26.94 -7.39
N VAL A 622 8.68 25.79 -7.40
CA VAL A 622 10.09 25.64 -7.81
C VAL A 622 10.25 24.53 -8.84
N ILE A 623 11.41 24.44 -9.48
CA ILE A 623 11.80 23.27 -10.28
C ILE A 623 12.50 22.24 -9.38
N PRO A 624 12.75 20.99 -9.83
CA PRO A 624 13.66 20.08 -9.12
C PRO A 624 15.04 20.71 -8.89
N GLY A 625 15.61 20.53 -7.69
CA GLY A 625 16.84 21.20 -7.25
C GLY A 625 17.95 20.27 -6.76
N GLY A 626 17.68 18.97 -6.65
CA GLY A 626 18.66 17.93 -6.31
C GLY A 626 19.24 17.22 -7.54
N GLY A 627 19.05 17.76 -8.75
CA GLY A 627 19.50 17.18 -10.02
C GLY A 627 18.40 16.55 -10.88
N GLY A 628 17.12 16.64 -10.48
CA GLY A 628 16.00 16.03 -11.22
C GLY A 628 15.78 16.62 -12.61
N SER A 629 15.94 17.94 -12.79
CA SER A 629 15.81 18.58 -14.10
C SER A 629 16.97 18.18 -15.00
N LYS A 630 18.18 18.14 -14.44
CA LYS A 630 19.37 17.62 -15.12
C LYS A 630 19.17 16.18 -15.57
N GLU A 631 18.65 15.31 -14.70
CA GLU A 631 18.47 13.89 -15.04
C GLU A 631 17.45 13.66 -16.15
N MET A 632 16.35 14.41 -16.15
CA MET A 632 15.36 14.29 -17.22
C MET A 632 15.91 14.79 -18.56
N ALA A 633 16.73 15.86 -18.56
CA ALA A 633 17.43 16.31 -19.76
C ALA A 633 18.48 15.28 -20.25
N LEU A 634 19.25 14.69 -19.34
CA LEU A 634 20.22 13.64 -19.64
C LEU A 634 19.54 12.39 -20.23
N ARG A 635 18.45 11.94 -19.62
CA ARG A 635 17.69 10.77 -20.10
C ARG A 635 17.03 11.02 -21.45
N ALA A 636 16.54 12.24 -21.70
CA ALA A 636 16.10 12.63 -23.03
C ALA A 636 17.26 12.50 -24.05
N SER A 637 18.42 13.08 -23.72
CA SER A 637 19.63 13.01 -24.55
C SER A 637 20.03 11.57 -24.89
N ASP A 638 20.01 10.66 -23.92
CA ASP A 638 20.39 9.25 -24.11
C ASP A 638 19.43 8.49 -25.06
N THR A 639 18.22 9.01 -25.29
CA THR A 639 17.25 8.42 -26.22
C THR A 639 17.29 9.03 -27.62
N PHE A 640 18.05 10.10 -27.84
CA PHE A 640 18.15 10.74 -29.14
C PHE A 640 18.84 9.83 -30.15
N LYS A 641 18.14 9.55 -31.26
CA LYS A 641 18.70 8.81 -32.40
C LYS A 641 18.89 9.73 -33.60
N LYS A 642 19.82 9.34 -34.47
CA LYS A 642 20.08 10.06 -35.73
C LYS A 642 18.84 9.95 -36.62
N GLY A 643 18.31 11.11 -37.06
CA GLY A 643 17.13 11.19 -37.95
C GLY A 643 15.80 11.37 -37.21
N ASP A 644 15.76 11.18 -35.90
CA ASP A 644 14.54 11.36 -35.10
C ASP A 644 14.30 12.83 -34.72
N VAL A 645 13.04 13.17 -34.45
CA VAL A 645 12.63 14.51 -33.98
C VAL A 645 12.92 14.62 -32.47
N GLN A 646 14.13 15.08 -32.15
CA GLN A 646 14.66 15.18 -30.77
C GLN A 646 13.84 16.10 -29.85
N LEU A 647 13.21 17.13 -30.43
CA LEU A 647 12.39 18.10 -29.71
C LEU A 647 11.19 17.45 -28.99
N ASN A 648 10.47 16.56 -29.67
CA ASN A 648 9.29 15.91 -29.10
C ASN A 648 9.66 15.05 -27.89
N THR A 649 10.79 14.35 -27.98
CA THR A 649 11.31 13.56 -26.86
C THR A 649 11.63 14.44 -25.66
N LEU A 650 12.38 15.53 -25.85
CA LEU A 650 12.69 16.46 -24.76
C LEU A 650 11.42 17.11 -24.19
N GLN A 651 10.41 17.38 -25.03
CA GLN A 651 9.12 17.91 -24.61
C GLN A 651 8.37 16.97 -23.67
N GLU A 652 8.37 15.66 -23.89
CA GLU A 652 7.70 14.73 -22.98
C GLU A 652 8.33 14.72 -21.58
N TYR A 653 9.67 14.79 -21.51
CA TYR A 653 10.38 14.93 -20.24
C TYR A 653 10.08 16.29 -19.57
N PHE A 654 10.04 17.37 -20.35
CA PHE A 654 9.65 18.70 -19.86
C PHE A 654 8.24 18.69 -19.29
N LEU A 655 7.26 18.12 -20.00
CA LEU A 655 5.87 18.02 -19.55
C LEU A 655 5.72 17.13 -18.32
N THR A 656 6.57 16.10 -18.16
CA THR A 656 6.58 15.25 -16.97
C THR A 656 6.88 16.06 -15.71
N ILE A 657 7.88 16.94 -15.76
CA ILE A 657 8.20 17.85 -14.64
C ILE A 657 7.19 18.99 -14.56
N GLY A 658 6.93 19.69 -15.66
CA GLY A 658 6.10 20.90 -15.70
C GLY A 658 4.64 20.68 -15.29
N MET A 659 4.11 19.46 -15.51
CA MET A 659 2.78 19.07 -15.04
C MET A 659 2.81 18.34 -13.68
N ALA A 660 4.00 18.19 -13.06
CA ALA A 660 4.22 17.42 -11.84
C ALA A 660 3.59 16.02 -11.90
N LYS A 661 3.83 15.30 -13.01
CA LYS A 661 3.26 13.96 -13.20
C LYS A 661 3.83 13.01 -12.14
N VAL A 662 2.94 12.30 -11.45
CA VAL A 662 3.28 11.27 -10.47
C VAL A 662 2.69 9.95 -10.93
N SER A 663 3.55 8.95 -11.09
CA SER A 663 3.13 7.57 -11.36
C SER A 663 2.31 7.03 -10.19
N THR A 664 1.32 6.19 -10.47
CA THR A 664 0.48 5.52 -9.44
C THR A 664 0.87 4.07 -9.20
N SER A 665 1.90 3.60 -9.89
CA SER A 665 2.62 2.35 -9.68
C SER A 665 4.05 2.47 -10.20
N ALA A 666 4.94 1.58 -9.76
CA ALA A 666 6.30 1.52 -10.32
C ALA A 666 6.31 1.19 -11.82
N TYR A 667 5.26 0.51 -12.32
CA TYR A 667 5.16 0.20 -13.75
C TYR A 667 4.90 1.45 -14.59
N GLU A 668 4.02 2.35 -14.15
CA GLU A 668 3.78 3.65 -14.81
C GLU A 668 5.01 4.57 -14.74
N ALA A 669 5.87 4.40 -13.74
CA ALA A 669 7.09 5.19 -13.60
C ALA A 669 8.10 4.95 -14.75
N PHE A 670 8.04 3.81 -15.43
CA PHE A 670 8.83 3.58 -16.65
C PHE A 670 8.36 4.45 -17.82
N ASP A 671 7.05 4.73 -17.93
CA ASP A 671 6.51 5.53 -19.03
C ASP A 671 6.79 7.02 -18.85
N LEU A 672 6.92 7.44 -17.59
CA LEU A 672 7.36 8.80 -17.25
C LEU A 672 8.89 9.00 -17.40
N GLY A 673 9.63 7.94 -17.76
CA GLY A 673 11.10 8.00 -17.84
C GLY A 673 11.80 8.16 -16.48
N VAL A 674 11.06 7.99 -15.38
CA VAL A 674 11.57 8.05 -13.99
C VAL A 674 12.28 6.75 -13.63
N LEU A 675 11.75 5.60 -14.05
CA LEU A 675 12.47 4.31 -14.02
C LEU A 675 12.94 3.93 -15.42
N GLN A 676 14.04 3.19 -15.52
CA GLN A 676 14.68 2.81 -16.78
C GLN A 676 14.55 1.30 -17.03
N LYS A 677 13.92 0.93 -18.15
CA LYS A 677 13.77 -0.47 -18.58
C LYS A 677 15.15 -1.11 -18.78
N GLY A 678 15.33 -2.35 -18.29
CA GLY A 678 16.61 -3.06 -18.35
C GLY A 678 17.60 -2.70 -17.24
N LYS A 679 17.42 -1.54 -16.59
CA LYS A 679 18.18 -1.13 -15.41
C LYS A 679 17.40 -1.38 -14.13
N ASP A 680 16.20 -0.84 -13.98
CA ASP A 680 15.45 -0.87 -12.72
C ASP A 680 14.51 -2.08 -12.66
N VAL A 681 14.16 -2.51 -11.45
CA VAL A 681 13.31 -3.69 -11.22
C VAL A 681 12.16 -3.38 -10.27
N VAL A 682 11.06 -4.12 -10.43
CA VAL A 682 9.86 -4.00 -9.60
C VAL A 682 9.70 -5.25 -8.74
N VAL A 683 9.45 -5.06 -7.45
CA VAL A 683 9.15 -6.11 -6.48
C VAL A 683 7.68 -6.00 -6.07
N VAL A 684 6.90 -7.05 -6.30
CA VAL A 684 5.48 -7.07 -5.95
C VAL A 684 5.29 -7.16 -4.43
N ASN A 685 6.03 -8.06 -3.77
CA ASN A 685 6.04 -8.13 -2.31
C ASN A 685 7.02 -7.11 -1.71
N LYS A 686 6.49 -5.98 -1.23
CA LYS A 686 7.28 -4.92 -0.58
C LYS A 686 8.19 -5.45 0.53
N ASP A 687 7.76 -6.46 1.27
CA ASP A 687 8.47 -6.93 2.46
C ASP A 687 9.78 -7.66 2.08
N ARG A 688 9.92 -8.09 0.81
CA ARG A 688 11.16 -8.67 0.23
C ARG A 688 12.10 -7.62 -0.38
N GLN A 689 11.67 -6.36 -0.49
CA GLN A 689 12.33 -5.34 -1.29
C GLN A 689 13.78 -5.08 -0.87
N ILE A 690 14.04 -4.92 0.44
CA ILE A 690 15.39 -4.67 0.95
C ILE A 690 16.32 -5.87 0.72
N ALA A 691 15.81 -7.09 0.89
CA ALA A 691 16.56 -8.31 0.58
C ALA A 691 16.92 -8.39 -0.92
N VAL A 692 15.98 -8.05 -1.81
CA VAL A 692 16.23 -7.98 -3.27
C VAL A 692 17.20 -6.86 -3.62
N ALA A 693 17.13 -5.70 -2.95
CA ALA A 693 18.07 -4.59 -3.13
C ALA A 693 19.49 -4.99 -2.73
N LYS A 694 19.65 -5.66 -1.58
CA LYS A 694 20.91 -6.25 -1.14
C LYS A 694 21.47 -7.23 -2.18
N GLN A 695 20.64 -8.15 -2.69
CA GLN A 695 21.06 -9.10 -3.72
C GLN A 695 21.56 -8.41 -5.00
N HIS A 696 20.92 -7.32 -5.42
CA HIS A 696 21.38 -6.54 -6.57
C HIS A 696 22.69 -5.80 -6.31
N ALA A 697 22.86 -5.21 -5.13
CA ALA A 697 24.13 -4.60 -4.74
C ALA A 697 25.27 -5.63 -4.78
N MET A 698 25.06 -6.79 -4.19
CA MET A 698 26.03 -7.91 -4.21
C MET A 698 26.32 -8.37 -5.65
N LEU A 699 25.28 -8.54 -6.47
CA LEU A 699 25.46 -8.97 -7.86
C LEU A 699 26.32 -7.96 -8.64
N MET A 700 26.04 -6.67 -8.50
CA MET A 700 26.80 -5.62 -9.17
C MET A 700 28.26 -5.61 -8.69
N ALA A 701 28.49 -5.67 -7.37
CA ALA A 701 29.84 -5.74 -6.81
C ALA A 701 30.61 -6.97 -7.33
N ASN A 702 30.01 -8.16 -7.24
CA ASN A 702 30.63 -9.43 -7.63
C ASN A 702 30.86 -9.57 -9.14
N THR A 703 30.16 -8.78 -9.96
CA THR A 703 30.36 -8.76 -11.42
C THR A 703 31.40 -7.74 -11.86
N GLY A 704 32.11 -7.11 -10.92
CA GLY A 704 33.21 -6.18 -11.20
C GLY A 704 32.76 -4.74 -11.40
N TYR A 705 31.78 -4.27 -10.61
CA TYR A 705 31.37 -2.85 -10.60
C TYR A 705 32.60 -1.95 -10.53
N THR A 706 32.62 -0.92 -11.38
CA THR A 706 33.70 0.07 -11.47
C THR A 706 33.09 1.45 -11.44
N GLN A 707 33.73 2.37 -10.72
CA GLN A 707 33.29 3.76 -10.61
C GLN A 707 32.98 4.37 -11.99
N PRO A 708 31.75 4.89 -12.20
CA PRO A 708 31.40 5.54 -13.45
C PRO A 708 32.23 6.81 -13.69
N VAL A 709 32.46 7.16 -14.96
CA VAL A 709 33.13 8.40 -15.34
C VAL A 709 32.10 9.52 -15.48
N LYS A 710 32.40 10.70 -14.91
CA LYS A 710 31.54 11.89 -15.04
C LYS A 710 31.25 12.23 -16.50
N ARG A 711 29.96 12.27 -16.84
CA ARG A 711 29.46 12.54 -18.21
C ARG A 711 29.78 13.98 -18.65
N LYS A 712 30.20 14.11 -19.91
CA LYS A 712 30.46 15.40 -20.60
C LYS A 712 29.79 15.48 -21.97
N ASP A 713 28.89 14.55 -22.22
CA ASP A 713 28.32 14.18 -23.51
C ASP A 713 26.78 14.29 -23.49
N VAL A 714 26.22 15.10 -22.59
CA VAL A 714 24.78 15.36 -22.57
C VAL A 714 24.45 16.32 -23.70
N LYS A 715 23.67 15.88 -24.69
CA LYS A 715 23.26 16.70 -25.82
C LYS A 715 22.05 17.55 -25.43
N VAL A 716 22.28 18.85 -25.31
CA VAL A 716 21.23 19.87 -25.16
C VAL A 716 20.90 20.49 -26.51
N LEU A 717 19.68 21.02 -26.66
CA LEU A 717 19.16 21.48 -27.96
C LEU A 717 19.15 23.03 -28.12
N GLY A 718 19.58 23.76 -27.09
CA GLY A 718 19.73 25.21 -27.12
C GLY A 718 18.44 25.96 -27.47
N LYS A 719 18.60 27.09 -28.17
CA LYS A 719 17.52 28.01 -28.58
C LYS A 719 16.39 27.34 -29.35
N GLN A 720 16.67 26.26 -30.09
CA GLN A 720 15.63 25.53 -30.82
C GLN A 720 14.60 24.91 -29.86
N ALA A 721 15.05 24.26 -28.77
CA ALA A 721 14.14 23.71 -27.77
C ALA A 721 13.55 24.81 -26.87
N LEU A 722 14.38 25.78 -26.47
CA LEU A 722 13.93 26.89 -25.62
C LEU A 722 12.77 27.65 -26.27
N GLY A 723 12.90 28.03 -27.55
CA GLY A 723 11.85 28.73 -28.29
C GLY A 723 10.55 27.92 -28.36
N MET A 724 10.63 26.62 -28.63
CA MET A 724 9.47 25.73 -28.64
C MET A 724 8.76 25.70 -27.28
N PHE A 725 9.51 25.61 -26.18
CA PHE A 725 8.93 25.60 -24.84
C PHE A 725 8.27 26.93 -24.49
N LEU A 726 8.93 28.06 -24.77
CA LEU A 726 8.39 29.39 -24.49
C LEU A 726 7.06 29.63 -25.24
N VAL A 727 6.99 29.28 -26.53
CA VAL A 727 5.74 29.37 -27.30
C VAL A 727 4.65 28.49 -26.69
N GLY A 728 5.01 27.28 -26.24
CA GLY A 728 4.07 26.37 -25.58
C GLY A 728 3.52 26.94 -24.28
N THR A 729 4.37 27.49 -23.41
CA THR A 729 3.97 28.08 -22.14
C THR A 729 3.15 29.36 -22.32
N ASP A 730 3.51 30.21 -23.29
CA ASP A 730 2.74 31.41 -23.63
C ASP A 730 1.32 31.01 -24.11
N SER A 731 1.24 30.02 -24.99
CA SER A 731 -0.04 29.49 -25.48
C SER A 731 -0.91 28.93 -24.36
N MET A 732 -0.32 28.21 -23.40
CA MET A 732 -1.04 27.67 -22.24
C MET A 732 -1.52 28.76 -21.30
N LYS A 733 -0.72 29.83 -21.10
CA LYS A 733 -1.11 30.98 -20.29
C LYS A 733 -2.27 31.73 -20.96
N ASP A 734 -2.15 32.07 -22.24
CA ASP A 734 -3.17 32.80 -22.98
C ASP A 734 -4.49 32.03 -23.08
N SER A 735 -4.41 30.69 -23.07
CA SER A 735 -5.57 29.79 -23.02
C SER A 735 -6.11 29.54 -21.61
N ASN A 736 -5.59 30.20 -20.57
CA ASN A 736 -5.97 30.04 -19.16
C ASN A 736 -5.79 28.62 -18.60
N TYR A 737 -4.86 27.81 -19.16
CA TYR A 737 -4.52 26.50 -18.60
C TYR A 737 -3.54 26.60 -17.42
N ILE A 738 -2.71 27.64 -17.40
CA ILE A 738 -1.67 27.88 -16.37
C ILE A 738 -1.67 29.36 -15.94
N SER A 739 -1.25 29.64 -14.70
CA SER A 739 -1.10 31.02 -14.23
C SER A 739 0.16 31.69 -14.79
N GLU A 740 0.28 33.01 -14.62
CA GLU A 740 1.54 33.72 -14.93
C GLU A 740 2.74 33.18 -14.13
N HIS A 741 2.50 32.74 -12.89
CA HIS A 741 3.56 32.16 -12.07
C HIS A 741 3.94 30.76 -12.54
N ASP A 742 2.95 29.96 -12.95
CA ASP A 742 3.22 28.66 -13.58
C ASP A 742 4.06 28.81 -14.85
N MET A 743 3.74 29.80 -15.69
CA MET A 743 4.54 30.14 -16.88
C MET A 743 5.98 30.52 -16.51
N LYS A 744 6.17 31.33 -15.46
CA LYS A 744 7.51 31.73 -15.00
C LYS A 744 8.35 30.53 -14.55
N ILE A 745 7.76 29.61 -13.78
CA ILE A 745 8.43 28.38 -13.34
C ILE A 745 8.73 27.48 -14.55
N ALA A 746 7.77 27.32 -15.47
CA ALA A 746 7.93 26.57 -16.70
C ALA A 746 9.06 27.11 -17.59
N ASN A 747 9.19 28.43 -17.70
CA ASN A 747 10.26 29.07 -18.47
C ASN A 747 11.63 28.85 -17.85
N LYS A 748 11.72 28.83 -16.51
CA LYS A 748 12.96 28.47 -15.79
C LYS A 748 13.33 27.01 -16.03
N LEU A 749 12.36 26.09 -15.98
CA LEU A 749 12.59 24.68 -16.33
C LEU A 749 13.05 24.54 -17.80
N ALA A 750 12.40 25.25 -18.72
CA ALA A 750 12.71 25.23 -20.15
C ALA A 750 14.14 25.69 -20.39
N TYR A 751 14.57 26.77 -19.72
CA TYR A 751 15.94 27.27 -19.78
C TYR A 751 16.95 26.21 -19.34
N VAL A 752 16.73 25.52 -18.23
CA VAL A 752 17.62 24.45 -17.74
C VAL A 752 17.66 23.28 -18.72
N MET A 753 16.51 22.74 -19.12
CA MET A 753 16.44 21.56 -19.97
C MET A 753 16.91 21.79 -21.41
N ALA A 754 16.80 23.02 -21.92
CA ALA A 754 17.36 23.42 -23.21
C ALA A 754 18.89 23.61 -23.16
N GLY A 755 19.50 23.62 -21.97
CA GLY A 755 20.93 23.92 -21.79
C GLY A 755 21.24 25.40 -21.85
N GLY A 756 20.34 26.26 -21.34
CA GLY A 756 20.50 27.70 -21.31
C GLY A 756 20.24 28.38 -22.67
N ASP A 757 20.91 29.52 -22.90
CA ASP A 757 20.74 30.34 -24.12
C ASP A 757 21.70 29.95 -25.27
N LEU A 758 22.12 28.68 -25.34
CA LEU A 758 23.04 28.20 -26.37
C LEU A 758 22.42 28.34 -27.77
N SER A 759 23.17 28.90 -28.71
CA SER A 759 22.69 29.19 -30.08
C SER A 759 22.41 27.94 -30.91
N GLU A 760 23.03 26.80 -30.56
CA GLU A 760 22.92 25.56 -31.30
C GLU A 760 22.97 24.34 -30.36
N PRO A 761 22.49 23.16 -30.82
CA PRO A 761 22.63 21.92 -30.06
C PRO A 761 24.09 21.62 -29.72
N THR A 762 24.38 21.40 -28.44
CA THR A 762 25.75 21.32 -27.90
C THR A 762 25.87 20.15 -26.92
N LEU A 763 27.07 19.56 -26.82
CA LEU A 763 27.38 18.60 -25.76
C LEU A 763 27.86 19.34 -24.52
N VAL A 764 27.20 19.11 -23.39
CA VAL A 764 27.53 19.72 -22.10
C VAL A 764 27.79 18.67 -21.03
N SER A 765 28.40 19.10 -19.93
CA SER A 765 28.56 18.25 -18.75
C SER A 765 27.32 18.26 -17.86
N GLU A 766 27.20 17.25 -17.00
CA GLU A 766 26.15 17.27 -15.97
C GLU A 766 26.32 18.46 -15.01
N GLN A 767 27.55 18.84 -14.70
CA GLN A 767 27.82 19.99 -13.83
C GLN A 767 27.26 21.28 -14.43
N TYR A 768 27.39 21.47 -15.74
CA TYR A 768 26.80 22.61 -16.45
C TYR A 768 25.28 22.69 -16.24
N LEU A 769 24.58 21.56 -16.38
CA LEU A 769 23.14 21.52 -16.14
C LEU A 769 22.76 21.70 -14.66
N LEU A 770 23.54 21.13 -13.73
CA LEU A 770 23.33 21.31 -12.30
C LEU A 770 23.49 22.77 -11.86
N ASP A 771 24.45 23.49 -12.44
CA ASP A 771 24.65 24.91 -12.14
C ASP A 771 23.47 25.76 -12.65
N LEU A 772 22.97 25.49 -13.86
CA LEU A 772 21.74 26.12 -14.38
C LEU A 772 20.52 25.80 -13.51
N GLU A 773 20.37 24.53 -13.10
CA GLU A 773 19.28 24.08 -12.24
C GLU A 773 19.29 24.80 -10.90
N ARG A 774 20.47 24.89 -10.25
CA ARG A 774 20.64 25.57 -8.95
C ARG A 774 20.32 27.06 -9.07
N GLU A 775 20.82 27.73 -10.11
CA GLU A 775 20.52 29.14 -10.37
C GLU A 775 19.01 29.37 -10.55
N ALA A 776 18.37 28.54 -11.38
CA ALA A 776 16.94 28.62 -11.64
C ALA A 776 16.10 28.35 -10.37
N PHE A 777 16.46 27.35 -9.59
CA PHE A 777 15.82 27.03 -8.31
C PHE A 777 15.93 28.21 -7.34
N LEU A 778 17.15 28.70 -7.10
CA LEU A 778 17.41 29.80 -6.17
C LEU A 778 16.64 31.05 -6.58
N SER A 779 16.64 31.38 -7.87
CA SER A 779 15.87 32.50 -8.42
C SER A 779 14.36 32.36 -8.20
N LEU A 780 13.81 31.14 -8.20
CA LEU A 780 12.38 30.93 -7.94
C LEU A 780 12.04 31.06 -6.46
N CYS A 781 12.98 30.78 -5.56
CA CYS A 781 12.81 30.96 -4.12
C CYS A 781 12.71 32.45 -3.71
N THR A 782 13.18 33.38 -4.54
CA THR A 782 13.03 34.82 -4.28
C THR A 782 11.63 35.36 -4.64
N GLU A 783 10.78 34.55 -5.26
CA GLU A 783 9.47 34.97 -5.73
C GLU A 783 8.41 34.90 -4.63
N ARG A 784 7.71 36.02 -4.39
CA ARG A 784 6.63 36.08 -3.39
C ARG A 784 5.58 34.98 -3.60
N LYS A 785 5.17 34.75 -4.84
CA LYS A 785 4.17 33.71 -5.18
C LYS A 785 4.67 32.30 -4.87
N THR A 786 5.97 32.04 -4.97
CA THR A 786 6.58 30.77 -4.55
C THR A 786 6.51 30.61 -3.04
N LEU A 787 6.87 31.65 -2.27
CA LEU A 787 6.76 31.63 -0.81
C LEU A 787 5.31 31.37 -0.35
N GLU A 788 4.32 31.99 -1.00
CA GLU A 788 2.89 31.73 -0.78
C GLU A 788 2.52 30.26 -1.05
N ARG A 789 3.04 29.66 -2.13
CA ARG A 789 2.81 28.23 -2.45
C ARG A 789 3.41 27.31 -1.41
N ILE A 790 4.65 27.55 -0.98
CA ILE A 790 5.32 26.74 0.05
C ILE A 790 4.57 26.86 1.38
N GLN A 791 4.20 28.08 1.79
CA GLN A 791 3.41 28.31 3.01
C GLN A 791 2.04 27.61 2.94
N HIS A 792 1.36 27.66 1.79
CA HIS A 792 0.08 26.99 1.60
C HIS A 792 0.23 25.47 1.68
N MET A 793 1.28 24.89 1.07
CA MET A 793 1.58 23.47 1.18
C MET A 793 1.84 23.06 2.64
N LEU A 794 2.67 23.82 3.37
CA LEU A 794 2.99 23.56 4.79
C LEU A 794 1.75 23.63 5.70
N THR A 795 0.82 24.56 5.42
CA THR A 795 -0.35 24.79 6.28
C THR A 795 -1.59 23.99 5.89
N LYS A 796 -1.77 23.65 4.60
CA LYS A 796 -2.96 22.98 4.06
C LYS A 796 -2.68 21.59 3.49
N GLY A 797 -1.42 21.24 3.25
CA GLY A 797 -1.03 19.97 2.63
C GLY A 797 -1.50 19.81 1.18
N LYS A 798 -1.71 20.93 0.47
CA LYS A 798 -2.17 20.95 -0.92
C LYS A 798 -1.40 22.01 -1.72
N PRO A 799 -1.18 21.81 -3.03
CA PRO A 799 -0.64 22.85 -3.91
C PRO A 799 -1.57 24.07 -4.00
N LEU A 800 -0.98 25.26 -4.13
CA LEU A 800 -1.67 26.50 -4.46
C LEU A 800 -1.32 26.88 -5.91
N ARG A 801 -2.32 27.25 -6.71
CA ARG A 801 -2.11 27.84 -8.05
C ARG A 801 -2.54 29.31 -8.02
N ASN A 802 -1.55 30.19 -7.82
CA ASN A 802 -1.64 31.66 -7.77
C ASN A 802 -0.88 32.31 -8.93
#